data_AF-A0A497AK47-F1
#
_entry.id   AF-A0A497AK47-F1
#
_cell.length_a   1.000
_cell.length_b   1.000
_cell.length_c   1.000
_cell.angle_alpha   90.00
_cell.angle_beta   90.00
_cell.angle_gamma   90.00
#
_symmetry.space_group_name_H-M   'P 1'
#
loop_
_entity.id
_entity.type
_entity.pdbx_description
1 polymer ?
#
loop_
_entity_poly.entity_id
_entity_poly.type
_entity_poly.pdbx_seq_one_letter_code
_entity_poly.pdbx_strand_id
1 'polypeptide(L)'
;MAHLSLSLLGPLQITLAGEPVTSFESDKVRALLAYLAVEAHLPHRRDSLAGLLWPDWPGRAARKNLRNGLANLRQAIGDRAATPPFLLITRETIQFNAASDHWLDVAAFRTLVEPDQAGHPTVRQLEEAVGLYRGGFLEGFSLRDSAAFEDWSLIVRERLQRQALTALYRLAGAYEQRGEYEQAQSCAWRQVELEPWQEEAHQQLMRLLALSGRRGAALAQYEICRRLLAQELGVEPAEETTRLYEQIRDGKLEHLVLAAAGLPEREPRVVGECPYRGLGAFREVDAPFFFGREDFAGRLLKAVEQPPPVAVIVGPSGCGKSSTVFAGLLPRLRDQADWLIAHFRPGERPFHAQAAALLPMLEPELSETDRLIEARKLADELRGGEILLCDAVAPALEKSRTASRLLFVVDQFEELYTLCPEPETRRRFWDGLLVAVEAGSERRIPPVALLLTLRADFMGHALAYRPCADVLQNASLMMGPMSRDELRRAIEEPAERQGAAFEAGLVERLLDDVGEEPGNLPLLEFALTLLWERQSDGWLTHAGYEEIGRVEGALARYADEVFGALDEKERQGVQRIFVQLVRPGEGTEDTRRTATRAELGDENWKLVQRLANERLVVTGRDLAGDETVEVAHEALTQHWGRLRAWMDADRAFRIWQERLRATLREWETGERDEGALLRGRPLAQAESWLAERERELSEAERDFIQAGVTLRERRQAERERRRRRTILALAGGLVIAIVLAIFAFNARATAQREAAVNHSLVLAANAQQAQDTGETDLALALALEAVSIDQPPPEARRTLSAIALGPGTRVVIRGHNDAVKGVAFGAGGETALSGSCGKLDSDGACVQGELILWELGTGTELRRFDGHTGWVNAVAFSPDRGTALSGSGDGLLILWDVSTGEQIRCFAGHTGGVNSVAFSADGQTALSGSDDTTLILWNVATGEQIRRFQGHTGGVNSVAFSADGQTALSGSDDTTLILWDVSTGEQIRRFEGHINEVEGVVFHPDGRTMLSTGDHTLRLWDLETGEEIRQQHFGSTPTWLVISPDGRTVLFGGIGFDVRLWDIERWQGVQTLLGGRHVDSVLFESAAISP
;
A
#
# COMPACT_ATOMS: atom_id res chain seq x y z
N MET A 1 39.90 -51.38 -26.74
CA MET A 1 39.14 -50.16 -27.04
C MET A 1 39.19 -49.30 -25.79
N ALA A 2 39.43 -48.00 -25.93
CA ALA A 2 39.47 -47.10 -24.78
C ALA A 2 38.03 -46.89 -24.29
N HIS A 3 37.62 -47.60 -23.25
CA HIS A 3 36.31 -47.42 -22.61
C HIS A 3 36.49 -46.55 -21.37
N LEU A 4 35.85 -45.37 -21.34
CA LEU A 4 35.95 -44.41 -20.23
C LEU A 4 34.76 -44.60 -19.29
N SER A 5 35.02 -44.95 -18.03
CA SER A 5 33.99 -45.11 -17.00
C SER A 5 34.15 -44.04 -15.92
N LEU A 6 33.09 -43.26 -15.71
CA LEU A 6 32.99 -42.20 -14.71
C LEU A 6 31.95 -42.56 -13.65
N SER A 7 32.38 -42.59 -12.39
CA SER A 7 31.48 -42.73 -11.24
C SER A 7 31.48 -41.44 -10.44
N LEU A 8 30.35 -40.74 -10.46
CA LEU A 8 30.12 -39.44 -9.82
C LEU A 8 29.06 -39.50 -8.70
N LEU A 9 28.28 -40.58 -8.58
CA LEU A 9 27.31 -40.83 -7.50
C LEU A 9 28.01 -41.46 -6.29
N GLY A 10 28.66 -40.61 -5.50
CA GLY A 10 29.62 -40.96 -4.46
C GLY A 10 30.99 -40.31 -4.73
N PRO A 11 32.09 -40.88 -4.24
CA PRO A 11 33.43 -40.32 -4.46
C PRO A 11 33.82 -40.39 -5.94
N LEU A 12 34.37 -39.28 -6.48
CA LEU A 12 34.77 -39.15 -7.89
C LEU A 12 35.81 -40.20 -8.30
N GLN A 13 35.39 -41.19 -9.10
CA GLN A 13 36.25 -42.21 -9.70
C GLN A 13 36.23 -42.14 -11.22
N ILE A 14 37.41 -42.17 -11.84
CA ILE A 14 37.59 -42.12 -13.30
C ILE A 14 38.49 -43.29 -13.68
N THR A 15 38.01 -44.16 -14.56
CA THR A 15 38.75 -45.34 -15.04
C THR A 15 38.79 -45.38 -16.56
N LEU A 16 39.91 -45.82 -17.12
CA LEU A 16 40.09 -46.01 -18.55
C LEU A 16 40.47 -47.48 -18.80
N ALA A 17 39.62 -48.20 -19.52
CA ALA A 17 39.74 -49.65 -19.73
C ALA A 17 39.88 -50.47 -18.41
N GLY A 18 39.23 -50.00 -17.34
CA GLY A 18 39.22 -50.66 -16.03
C GLY A 18 40.33 -50.22 -15.06
N GLU A 19 41.32 -49.45 -15.51
CA GLU A 19 42.41 -48.93 -14.67
C GLU A 19 42.13 -47.48 -14.22
N PRO A 20 42.40 -47.11 -12.96
CA PRO A 20 42.15 -45.75 -12.45
C PRO A 20 43.08 -44.71 -13.09
N VAL A 21 42.52 -43.58 -13.51
CA VAL A 21 43.27 -42.49 -14.16
C VAL A 21 43.78 -41.50 -13.09
N THR A 22 45.09 -41.47 -12.85
CA THR A 22 45.73 -40.57 -11.87
C THR A 22 46.52 -39.41 -12.50
N SER A 23 46.56 -39.33 -13.84
CA SER A 23 47.43 -38.43 -14.60
C SER A 23 46.94 -36.98 -14.76
N PHE A 24 45.88 -36.59 -14.03
CA PHE A 24 45.34 -35.23 -14.07
C PHE A 24 46.28 -34.24 -13.37
N GLU A 25 46.61 -33.12 -14.01
CA GLU A 25 47.51 -32.10 -13.46
C GLU A 25 46.90 -31.27 -12.31
N SER A 26 45.57 -31.24 -12.19
CA SER A 26 44.86 -30.46 -11.18
C SER A 26 43.44 -30.98 -10.99
N ASP A 27 42.87 -30.80 -9.80
CA ASP A 27 41.46 -31.08 -9.53
C ASP A 27 40.52 -30.26 -10.42
N LYS A 28 40.93 -29.07 -10.91
CA LYS A 28 40.17 -28.31 -11.92
C LYS A 28 40.01 -29.04 -13.24
N VAL A 29 40.97 -29.88 -13.62
CA VAL A 29 40.88 -30.70 -14.84
C VAL A 29 39.93 -31.87 -14.63
N ARG A 30 39.93 -32.47 -13.43
CA ARG A 30 38.98 -33.53 -13.04
C ARG A 30 37.54 -32.99 -12.99
N ALA A 31 37.37 -31.80 -12.43
CA ALA A 31 36.11 -31.05 -12.40
C ALA A 31 35.60 -30.69 -13.80
N LEU A 32 36.50 -30.24 -14.70
CA LEU A 32 36.15 -29.97 -16.10
C LEU A 32 35.61 -31.21 -16.80
N LEU A 33 36.20 -32.39 -16.57
CA LEU A 33 35.71 -33.64 -17.14
C LEU A 33 34.34 -34.02 -16.58
N ALA A 34 34.16 -33.96 -15.26
CA ALA A 34 32.87 -34.24 -14.62
C ALA A 34 31.76 -33.31 -15.14
N TYR A 35 32.06 -32.00 -15.25
CA TYR A 35 31.15 -31.01 -15.81
C TYR A 35 30.76 -31.33 -17.25
N LEU A 36 31.74 -31.54 -18.13
CA LEU A 36 31.48 -31.81 -19.54
C LEU A 36 30.72 -33.13 -19.75
N ALA A 37 31.01 -34.16 -18.94
CA ALA A 37 30.34 -35.46 -19.04
C ALA A 37 28.86 -35.39 -18.59
N VAL A 38 28.56 -34.64 -17.52
CA VAL A 38 27.17 -34.43 -17.06
C VAL A 38 26.40 -33.53 -18.04
N GLU A 39 27.04 -32.49 -18.57
CA GLU A 39 26.46 -31.53 -19.52
C GLU A 39 26.70 -31.90 -20.99
N ALA A 40 26.78 -33.21 -21.30
CA ALA A 40 27.16 -33.71 -22.62
C ALA A 40 26.20 -33.31 -23.76
N HIS A 41 24.96 -32.97 -23.42
CA HIS A 41 23.90 -32.58 -24.37
C HIS A 41 24.06 -31.16 -24.94
N LEU A 42 24.97 -30.33 -24.38
CA LEU A 42 25.14 -28.93 -24.78
C LEU A 42 26.58 -28.62 -25.21
N PRO A 43 26.79 -27.86 -26.30
CA PRO A 43 28.10 -27.29 -26.62
C PRO A 43 28.39 -26.06 -25.76
N HIS A 44 29.51 -26.06 -25.03
CA HIS A 44 29.87 -25.00 -24.09
C HIS A 44 30.88 -24.02 -24.70
N ARG A 45 30.64 -22.71 -24.60
CA ARG A 45 31.61 -21.70 -25.04
C ARG A 45 32.86 -21.73 -24.17
N ARG A 46 34.03 -21.56 -24.80
CA ARG A 46 35.33 -21.54 -24.10
C ARG A 46 35.41 -20.44 -23.03
N ASP A 47 34.71 -19.32 -23.24
CA ASP A 47 34.69 -18.20 -22.29
C ASP A 47 33.92 -18.53 -21.02
N SER A 48 32.77 -19.19 -21.16
CA SER A 48 31.95 -19.64 -20.05
C SER A 48 32.68 -20.68 -19.20
N LEU A 49 33.33 -21.66 -19.85
CA LEU A 49 34.14 -22.67 -19.14
C LEU A 49 35.36 -22.09 -18.44
N ALA A 50 35.98 -21.05 -19.02
CA ALA A 50 37.10 -20.36 -18.39
C ALA A 50 36.66 -19.59 -17.13
N GLY A 51 35.49 -18.93 -17.17
CA GLY A 51 34.90 -18.26 -16.01
C GLY A 51 34.40 -19.23 -14.94
N LEU A 52 33.88 -20.40 -15.34
CA LEU A 52 33.36 -21.43 -14.43
C LEU A 52 34.42 -22.02 -13.49
N LEU A 53 35.65 -22.21 -13.98
CA LEU A 53 36.74 -22.89 -13.25
C LEU A 53 37.86 -21.95 -12.77
N TRP A 54 38.00 -20.76 -13.39
CA TRP A 54 39.00 -19.75 -13.02
C TRP A 54 38.37 -18.35 -12.91
N PRO A 55 37.41 -18.14 -12.00
CA PRO A 55 36.70 -16.86 -11.88
C PRO A 55 37.62 -15.69 -11.49
N ASP A 56 38.67 -15.95 -10.70
CA ASP A 56 39.59 -14.91 -10.21
C ASP A 56 40.62 -14.44 -11.26
N TRP A 57 40.63 -15.05 -12.44
CA TRP A 57 41.65 -14.79 -13.46
C TRP A 57 41.09 -13.89 -14.58
N PRO A 58 41.84 -12.88 -15.04
CA PRO A 58 41.42 -12.05 -16.17
C PRO A 58 41.14 -12.91 -17.42
N GLY A 59 40.12 -12.56 -18.21
CA GLY A 59 39.61 -13.42 -19.29
C GLY A 59 40.66 -13.96 -20.28
N ARG A 60 41.77 -13.25 -20.52
CA ARG A 60 42.90 -13.77 -21.33
C ARG A 60 43.72 -14.86 -20.61
N ALA A 61 43.95 -14.72 -19.31
CA ALA A 61 44.69 -15.70 -18.50
C ALA A 61 43.83 -16.94 -18.21
N ALA A 62 42.54 -16.75 -17.91
CA ALA A 62 41.58 -17.85 -17.75
C ALA A 62 41.47 -18.72 -19.01
N ARG A 63 41.38 -18.12 -20.20
CA ARG A 63 41.41 -18.84 -21.49
C ARG A 63 42.71 -19.62 -21.72
N LYS A 64 43.86 -19.08 -21.29
CA LYS A 64 45.16 -19.76 -21.40
C LYS A 64 45.20 -20.99 -20.49
N ASN A 65 44.71 -20.86 -19.25
CA ASN A 65 44.63 -21.97 -18.30
C ASN A 65 43.66 -23.05 -18.79
N LEU A 66 42.48 -22.67 -19.31
CA LEU A 66 41.55 -23.62 -19.95
C LEU A 66 42.20 -24.37 -21.11
N ARG A 67 42.96 -23.69 -21.98
CA ARG A 67 43.66 -24.35 -23.09
C ARG A 67 44.67 -25.39 -22.61
N ASN A 68 45.42 -25.09 -21.55
CA ASN A 68 46.37 -26.03 -20.96
C ASN A 68 45.65 -27.20 -20.28
N GLY A 69 44.59 -26.91 -19.51
CA GLY A 69 43.76 -27.92 -18.86
C GLY A 69 43.12 -28.90 -19.86
N LEU A 70 42.65 -28.41 -21.01
CA LEU A 70 42.14 -29.27 -22.09
C LEU A 70 43.22 -30.14 -22.74
N ALA A 71 44.45 -29.63 -22.87
CA ALA A 71 45.54 -30.43 -23.40
C ALA A 71 45.90 -31.59 -22.46
N ASN A 72 45.98 -31.31 -21.15
CA ASN A 72 46.18 -32.33 -20.12
C ASN A 72 45.00 -33.31 -20.09
N LEU A 73 43.76 -32.82 -20.12
CA LEU A 73 42.56 -33.65 -20.10
C LEU A 73 42.56 -34.66 -21.25
N ARG A 74 42.81 -34.21 -22.49
CA ARG A 74 42.85 -35.08 -23.67
C ARG A 74 43.94 -36.14 -23.60
N GLN A 75 45.06 -35.84 -22.94
CA GLN A 75 46.12 -36.80 -22.71
C GLN A 75 45.73 -37.82 -21.63
N ALA A 76 45.16 -37.35 -20.52
CA ALA A 76 44.79 -38.17 -19.36
C ALA A 76 43.71 -39.22 -19.71
N ILE A 77 42.70 -38.84 -20.49
CA ILE A 77 41.60 -39.75 -20.88
C ILE A 77 41.88 -40.51 -22.19
N GLY A 78 43.07 -40.35 -22.79
CA GLY A 78 43.41 -41.03 -24.05
C GLY A 78 42.53 -40.62 -25.24
N ASP A 79 42.01 -39.38 -25.26
CA ASP A 79 41.04 -38.87 -26.23
C ASP A 79 41.46 -39.06 -27.70
N ARG A 80 42.76 -38.94 -28.00
CA ARG A 80 43.30 -39.11 -29.35
C ARG A 80 43.31 -40.56 -29.84
N ALA A 81 43.24 -41.53 -28.93
CA ALA A 81 43.21 -42.96 -29.23
C ALA A 81 41.79 -43.54 -29.24
N ALA A 82 40.79 -42.76 -28.79
CA ALA A 82 39.38 -43.14 -28.83
C ALA A 82 38.77 -42.89 -30.21
N THR A 83 37.94 -43.81 -30.68
CA THR A 83 37.19 -43.70 -31.94
C THR A 83 35.72 -44.03 -31.68
N PRO A 84 34.81 -43.04 -31.71
CA PRO A 84 35.05 -41.59 -31.87
C PRO A 84 35.67 -40.95 -30.59
N PRO A 85 36.32 -39.77 -30.68
CA PRO A 85 37.00 -39.12 -29.55
C PRO A 85 36.01 -38.74 -28.44
N PHE A 86 36.46 -38.66 -27.18
CA PHE A 86 35.64 -38.30 -26.03
C PHE A 86 35.24 -36.82 -26.00
N LEU A 87 36.04 -35.93 -26.59
CA LEU A 87 35.79 -34.48 -26.59
C LEU A 87 35.70 -33.91 -28.01
N LEU A 88 34.61 -33.19 -28.30
CA LEU A 88 34.44 -32.39 -29.50
C LEU A 88 34.88 -30.95 -29.20
N ILE A 89 35.99 -30.51 -29.81
CA ILE A 89 36.57 -29.18 -29.56
C ILE A 89 36.64 -28.40 -30.85
N THR A 90 35.92 -27.29 -30.92
CA THR A 90 35.98 -26.31 -32.01
C THR A 90 36.76 -25.06 -31.58
N ARG A 91 36.83 -24.05 -32.47
CA ARG A 91 37.44 -22.75 -32.13
C ARG A 91 36.64 -22.01 -31.06
N GLU A 92 35.34 -22.26 -30.96
CA GLU A 92 34.41 -21.49 -30.12
C GLU A 92 33.80 -22.31 -28.97
N THR A 93 33.61 -23.62 -29.18
CA THR A 93 32.88 -24.51 -28.27
C THR A 93 33.65 -25.78 -27.91
N ILE A 94 33.31 -26.35 -26.75
CA ILE A 94 33.80 -27.63 -26.23
C ILE A 94 32.59 -28.43 -25.78
N GLN A 95 32.52 -29.72 -26.15
CA GLN A 95 31.43 -30.61 -25.78
C GLN A 95 31.96 -32.02 -25.53
N PHE A 96 31.33 -32.77 -24.62
CA PHE A 96 31.58 -34.20 -24.46
C PHE A 96 30.84 -34.99 -25.54
N ASN A 97 31.53 -35.93 -26.17
CA ASN A 97 30.98 -36.71 -27.27
C ASN A 97 30.13 -37.87 -26.75
N ALA A 98 28.81 -37.72 -26.75
CA ALA A 98 27.89 -38.79 -26.36
C ALA A 98 28.00 -40.06 -27.23
N ALA A 99 28.53 -39.97 -28.45
CA ALA A 99 28.73 -41.13 -29.34
C ALA A 99 30.04 -41.91 -29.05
N SER A 100 30.85 -41.45 -28.09
CA SER A 100 32.09 -42.15 -27.68
C SER A 100 31.79 -43.36 -26.79
N ASP A 101 32.73 -44.31 -26.75
CA ASP A 101 32.61 -45.53 -25.91
C ASP A 101 32.87 -45.20 -24.43
N HIS A 102 31.82 -44.79 -23.72
CA HIS A 102 31.88 -44.36 -22.32
C HIS A 102 30.72 -44.90 -21.49
N TRP A 103 30.92 -44.95 -20.18
CA TRP A 103 29.89 -45.23 -19.18
C TRP A 103 29.90 -44.13 -18.11
N LEU A 104 28.72 -43.59 -17.81
CA LEU A 104 28.52 -42.55 -16.81
C LEU A 104 27.38 -42.99 -15.89
N ASP A 105 27.67 -43.17 -14.61
CA ASP A 105 26.69 -43.61 -13.60
C ASP A 105 25.52 -42.62 -13.46
N VAL A 106 25.76 -41.32 -13.54
CA VAL A 106 24.71 -40.28 -13.49
C VAL A 106 23.76 -40.39 -14.69
N ALA A 107 24.29 -40.64 -15.90
CA ALA A 107 23.45 -40.82 -17.09
C ALA A 107 22.63 -42.11 -16.98
N ALA A 108 23.25 -43.22 -16.53
CA ALA A 108 22.56 -44.48 -16.31
C ALA A 108 21.49 -44.38 -15.21
N PHE A 109 21.76 -43.64 -14.14
CA PHE A 109 20.79 -43.38 -13.08
C PHE A 109 19.58 -42.60 -13.61
N ARG A 110 19.83 -41.52 -14.36
CA ARG A 110 18.75 -40.70 -14.95
C ARG A 110 17.85 -41.50 -15.90
N THR A 111 18.43 -42.32 -16.78
CA THR A 111 17.64 -43.13 -17.71
C THR A 111 16.82 -44.23 -17.02
N LEU A 112 17.26 -44.71 -15.85
CA LEU A 112 16.50 -45.70 -15.06
C LEU A 112 15.37 -45.08 -14.23
N VAL A 113 15.54 -43.85 -13.73
CA VAL A 113 14.51 -43.13 -12.97
C VAL A 113 13.48 -42.49 -13.90
N GLU A 114 13.91 -42.02 -15.07
CA GLU A 114 13.09 -41.34 -16.08
C GLU A 114 13.39 -41.96 -17.47
N PRO A 115 12.79 -43.11 -17.81
CA PRO A 115 13.02 -43.75 -19.10
C PRO A 115 12.37 -42.96 -20.25
N ASP A 116 13.10 -42.75 -21.35
CA ASP A 116 12.70 -41.93 -22.52
C ASP A 116 11.40 -42.36 -23.24
N GLN A 117 10.82 -43.52 -22.93
CA GLN A 117 9.62 -44.05 -23.58
C GLN A 117 8.38 -43.98 -22.68
N ALA A 118 7.82 -42.78 -22.45
CA ALA A 118 6.45 -42.51 -21.96
C ALA A 118 5.86 -43.45 -20.87
N GLY A 119 6.71 -44.07 -20.05
CA GLY A 119 6.37 -45.22 -19.23
C GLY A 119 6.99 -45.06 -17.86
N HIS A 120 6.23 -45.37 -16.82
CA HIS A 120 6.72 -45.31 -15.44
C HIS A 120 7.86 -46.32 -15.24
N PRO A 121 8.93 -45.97 -14.50
CA PRO A 121 10.02 -46.89 -14.24
C PRO A 121 9.48 -48.11 -13.50
N THR A 122 9.75 -49.30 -14.04
CA THR A 122 9.40 -50.56 -13.40
C THR A 122 10.12 -50.70 -12.07
N VAL A 123 9.56 -51.50 -11.15
CA VAL A 123 10.21 -51.79 -9.85
C VAL A 123 11.66 -52.24 -10.02
N ARG A 124 11.94 -53.06 -11.03
CA ARG A 124 13.30 -53.51 -11.36
C ARG A 124 14.22 -52.36 -11.79
N GLN A 125 13.73 -51.40 -12.59
CA GLN A 125 14.52 -50.23 -12.98
C GLN A 125 14.80 -49.32 -11.77
N LEU A 126 13.83 -49.18 -10.86
CA LEU A 126 14.01 -48.44 -9.60
C LEU A 126 15.04 -49.12 -8.68
N GLU A 127 15.01 -50.44 -8.56
CA GLU A 127 16.02 -51.22 -7.82
C GLU A 127 17.43 -50.99 -8.40
N GLU A 128 17.56 -51.06 -9.73
CA GLU A 128 18.83 -50.81 -10.42
C GLU A 128 19.31 -49.35 -10.24
N ALA A 129 18.41 -48.37 -10.31
CA ALA A 129 18.72 -46.95 -10.08
C ALA A 129 19.19 -46.67 -8.65
N VAL A 130 18.46 -47.17 -7.65
CA VAL A 130 18.81 -47.04 -6.22
C VAL A 130 20.14 -47.75 -5.92
N GLY A 131 20.48 -48.80 -6.66
CA GLY A 131 21.78 -49.47 -6.60
C GLY A 131 22.96 -48.64 -7.14
N LEU A 132 22.71 -47.75 -8.12
CA LEU A 132 23.74 -46.84 -8.66
C LEU A 132 24.02 -45.66 -7.73
N TYR A 133 23.04 -45.20 -6.95
CA TYR A 133 23.19 -44.07 -6.04
C TYR A 133 23.93 -44.48 -4.74
N ARG A 134 25.27 -44.50 -4.75
CA ARG A 134 26.09 -44.97 -3.61
C ARG A 134 26.45 -43.88 -2.59
N GLY A 135 26.19 -42.62 -2.92
CA GLY A 135 26.55 -41.46 -2.11
C GLY A 135 26.20 -40.16 -2.85
N GLY A 136 26.48 -39.03 -2.22
CA GLY A 136 26.19 -37.72 -2.81
C GLY A 136 26.97 -37.47 -4.10
N PHE A 137 26.43 -36.63 -4.99
CA PHE A 137 27.16 -36.25 -6.21
C PHE A 137 28.51 -35.59 -5.86
N LEU A 138 29.60 -36.12 -6.39
CA LEU A 138 30.98 -35.68 -6.10
C LEU A 138 31.29 -35.65 -4.60
N GLU A 139 30.92 -36.71 -3.88
CA GLU A 139 31.13 -36.80 -2.44
C GLU A 139 32.62 -36.66 -2.07
N GLY A 140 32.91 -35.74 -1.15
CA GLY A 140 34.28 -35.44 -0.71
C GLY A 140 35.15 -34.67 -1.73
N PHE A 141 34.59 -34.25 -2.88
CA PHE A 141 35.30 -33.47 -3.89
C PHE A 141 34.74 -32.03 -3.97
N SER A 142 35.60 -31.03 -3.75
CA SER A 142 35.23 -29.60 -3.77
C SER A 142 36.36 -28.73 -4.31
N LEU A 143 36.02 -27.73 -5.12
CA LEU A 143 36.89 -26.66 -5.61
C LEU A 143 36.57 -25.34 -4.91
N ARG A 144 37.12 -25.16 -3.70
CA ARG A 144 36.88 -23.97 -2.85
C ARG A 144 37.25 -22.63 -3.52
N ASP A 145 38.09 -22.66 -4.54
CA ASP A 145 38.56 -21.49 -5.28
C ASP A 145 37.76 -21.22 -6.57
N SER A 146 36.58 -21.86 -6.73
CA SER A 146 35.68 -21.62 -7.86
C SER A 146 34.21 -21.69 -7.46
N ALA A 147 33.67 -20.59 -6.93
CA ALA A 147 32.27 -20.49 -6.49
C ALA A 147 31.27 -20.95 -7.58
N ALA A 148 31.48 -20.54 -8.84
CA ALA A 148 30.58 -20.91 -9.94
C ALA A 148 30.52 -22.43 -10.21
N PHE A 149 31.60 -23.17 -9.96
CA PHE A 149 31.60 -24.63 -10.09
C PHE A 149 30.93 -25.29 -8.89
N GLU A 150 31.17 -24.76 -7.68
CA GLU A 150 30.51 -25.26 -6.46
C GLU A 150 29.00 -25.08 -6.54
N ASP A 151 28.53 -23.91 -7.01
CA ASP A 151 27.11 -23.62 -7.22
C ASP A 151 26.47 -24.60 -8.22
N TRP A 152 27.13 -24.85 -9.36
CA TRP A 152 26.68 -25.87 -10.32
C TRP A 152 26.64 -27.27 -9.70
N SER A 153 27.69 -27.65 -8.96
CA SER A 153 27.78 -28.97 -8.34
C SER A 153 26.70 -29.19 -7.28
N LEU A 154 26.34 -28.13 -6.54
CA LEU A 154 25.27 -28.14 -5.55
C LEU A 154 23.91 -28.34 -6.23
N ILE A 155 23.61 -27.59 -7.29
CA ILE A 155 22.36 -27.73 -8.06
C ILE A 155 22.21 -29.15 -8.62
N VAL A 156 23.28 -29.71 -9.18
CA VAL A 156 23.26 -31.09 -9.70
C VAL A 156 23.10 -32.11 -8.58
N ARG A 157 23.77 -31.91 -7.44
CA ARG A 157 23.66 -32.77 -6.25
C ARG A 157 22.23 -32.79 -5.71
N GLU A 158 21.62 -31.64 -5.51
CA GLU A 158 20.24 -31.52 -5.02
C GLU A 158 19.25 -32.17 -5.99
N ARG A 159 19.40 -31.95 -7.30
CA ARG A 159 18.56 -32.57 -8.32
C ARG A 159 18.63 -34.10 -8.27
N LEU A 160 19.84 -34.65 -8.24
CA LEU A 160 20.04 -36.10 -8.21
C LEU A 160 19.56 -36.73 -6.89
N GLN A 161 19.74 -36.01 -5.77
CA GLN A 161 19.23 -36.43 -4.46
C GLN A 161 17.69 -36.49 -4.46
N ARG A 162 17.00 -35.47 -4.99
CA ARG A 162 15.53 -35.48 -5.13
C ARG A 162 15.04 -36.62 -6.02
N GLN A 163 15.73 -36.89 -7.14
CA GLN A 163 15.42 -38.04 -7.99
C GLN A 163 15.62 -39.37 -7.25
N ALA A 164 16.67 -39.50 -6.44
CA ALA A 164 16.93 -40.70 -5.63
C ALA A 164 15.87 -40.90 -4.54
N LEU A 165 15.47 -39.83 -3.85
CA LEU A 165 14.39 -39.86 -2.86
C LEU A 165 13.06 -40.26 -3.49
N THR A 166 12.74 -39.69 -4.66
CA THR A 166 11.53 -40.04 -5.41
C THR A 166 11.53 -41.52 -5.82
N ALA A 167 12.68 -42.02 -6.30
CA ALA A 167 12.84 -43.43 -6.64
C ALA A 167 12.68 -44.35 -5.42
N LEU A 168 13.28 -43.99 -4.28
CA LEU A 168 13.16 -44.73 -3.03
C LEU A 168 11.73 -44.71 -2.47
N TYR A 169 11.04 -43.57 -2.55
CA TYR A 169 9.65 -43.43 -2.11
C TYR A 169 8.70 -44.32 -2.93
N ARG A 170 8.84 -44.29 -4.27
CA ARG A 170 8.09 -45.15 -5.18
C ARG A 170 8.39 -46.62 -4.97
N LEU A 171 9.67 -46.97 -4.78
CA LEU A 171 10.09 -48.35 -4.52
C LEU A 171 9.53 -48.87 -3.18
N ALA A 172 9.57 -48.04 -2.13
CA ALA A 172 8.98 -48.36 -0.83
C ALA A 172 7.46 -48.59 -0.94
N GLY A 173 6.74 -47.73 -1.67
CA GLY A 173 5.31 -47.90 -1.92
C GLY A 173 4.99 -49.17 -2.71
N ALA A 174 5.80 -49.51 -3.71
CA ALA A 174 5.63 -50.75 -4.48
C ALA A 174 5.83 -52.01 -3.62
N TYR A 175 6.79 -51.99 -2.70
CA TYR A 175 6.98 -53.09 -1.74
C TYR A 175 5.85 -53.14 -0.69
N GLU A 176 5.34 -51.98 -0.22
CA GLU A 176 4.18 -51.91 0.68
C GLU A 176 2.95 -52.57 0.05
N GLN A 177 2.66 -52.27 -1.22
CA GLN A 177 1.55 -52.86 -1.97
C GLN A 177 1.68 -54.38 -2.15
N ARG A 178 2.90 -54.90 -2.21
CA ARG A 178 3.19 -56.35 -2.30
C ARG A 178 3.20 -57.05 -0.94
N GLY A 179 3.05 -56.31 0.17
CA GLY A 179 3.20 -56.84 1.53
C GLY A 179 4.65 -57.16 1.92
N GLU A 180 5.63 -56.68 1.16
CA GLU A 180 7.07 -56.86 1.37
C GLU A 180 7.61 -55.78 2.34
N TYR A 181 7.11 -55.76 3.57
CA TYR A 181 7.36 -54.67 4.52
C TYR A 181 8.82 -54.50 4.95
N GLU A 182 9.66 -55.55 4.89
CA GLU A 182 11.08 -55.45 5.23
C GLU A 182 11.88 -54.70 4.15
N GLN A 183 11.62 -54.99 2.87
CA GLN A 183 12.21 -54.26 1.75
C GLN A 183 11.72 -52.81 1.71
N ALA A 184 10.43 -52.57 1.98
CA ALA A 184 9.86 -51.24 2.09
C ALA A 184 10.53 -50.43 3.21
N GLN A 185 10.73 -51.03 4.39
CA GLN A 185 11.45 -50.42 5.51
C GLN A 185 12.88 -50.04 5.13
N SER A 186 13.61 -50.92 4.43
CA SER A 186 14.99 -50.62 3.99
C SER A 186 15.04 -49.41 3.05
N CYS A 187 14.04 -49.24 2.18
CA CYS A 187 13.94 -48.09 1.29
C CYS A 187 13.60 -46.81 2.05
N ALA A 188 12.64 -46.86 2.97
CA ALA A 188 12.25 -45.74 3.81
C ALA A 188 13.37 -45.29 4.77
N TRP A 189 14.14 -46.22 5.33
CA TRP A 189 15.33 -45.89 6.11
C TRP A 189 16.36 -45.12 5.29
N ARG A 190 16.61 -45.56 4.06
CA ARG A 190 17.56 -44.88 3.16
C ARG A 190 17.07 -43.49 2.75
N GLN A 191 15.76 -43.24 2.72
CA GLN A 191 15.23 -41.88 2.52
C GLN A 191 15.56 -40.98 3.71
N VAL A 192 15.32 -41.45 4.93
CA VAL A 192 15.64 -40.71 6.17
C VAL A 192 17.14 -40.45 6.31
N GLU A 193 17.99 -41.38 5.86
CA GLU A 193 19.45 -41.17 5.85
C GLU A 193 19.88 -40.09 4.84
N LEU A 194 19.22 -40.02 3.68
CA LEU A 194 19.54 -39.04 2.65
C LEU A 194 19.04 -37.64 3.01
N GLU A 195 17.83 -37.54 3.57
CA GLU A 195 17.23 -36.26 3.94
C GLU A 195 16.57 -36.34 5.33
N PRO A 196 17.34 -36.20 6.42
CA PRO A 196 16.85 -36.39 7.79
C PRO A 196 15.78 -35.39 8.24
N TRP A 197 15.65 -34.25 7.53
CA TRP A 197 14.64 -33.23 7.81
C TRP A 197 13.36 -33.41 6.99
N GLN A 198 13.32 -34.35 6.04
CA GLN A 198 12.14 -34.59 5.22
C GLN A 198 11.07 -35.35 6.01
N GLU A 199 10.00 -34.66 6.37
CA GLU A 199 8.97 -35.19 7.25
C GLU A 199 8.18 -36.35 6.62
N GLU A 200 7.96 -36.35 5.30
CA GLU A 200 7.25 -37.42 4.57
C GLU A 200 8.00 -38.76 4.63
N ALA A 201 9.33 -38.74 4.62
CA ALA A 201 10.16 -39.94 4.76
C ALA A 201 9.99 -40.56 6.16
N HIS A 202 9.90 -39.72 7.20
CA HIS A 202 9.59 -40.15 8.56
C HIS A 202 8.18 -40.73 8.67
N GLN A 203 7.17 -40.09 8.06
CA GLN A 203 5.80 -40.58 8.02
C GLN A 203 5.71 -41.97 7.35
N GLN A 204 6.35 -42.15 6.18
CA GLN A 204 6.36 -43.43 5.47
C GLN A 204 7.02 -44.53 6.30
N LEU A 205 8.15 -44.24 6.95
CA LEU A 205 8.84 -45.20 7.82
C LEU A 205 7.99 -45.55 9.06
N MET A 206 7.34 -44.57 9.70
CA MET A 206 6.43 -44.78 10.83
C MET A 206 5.28 -45.71 10.45
N ARG A 207 4.67 -45.48 9.28
CA ARG A 207 3.59 -46.30 8.73
C ARG A 207 4.05 -47.74 8.49
N LEU A 208 5.18 -47.94 7.83
CA LEU A 208 5.72 -49.27 7.52
C LEU A 208 6.15 -50.04 8.78
N LEU A 209 6.69 -49.36 9.78
CA LEU A 209 7.01 -49.94 11.09
C LEU A 209 5.74 -50.35 11.85
N ALA A 210 4.66 -49.57 11.76
CA ALA A 210 3.38 -49.92 12.35
C ALA A 210 2.73 -51.12 11.64
N LEU A 211 2.73 -51.14 10.31
CA LEU A 211 2.17 -52.24 9.49
C LEU A 211 2.93 -53.56 9.65
N SER A 212 4.24 -53.52 9.90
CA SER A 212 5.05 -54.70 10.23
C SER A 212 4.91 -55.19 11.69
N GLY A 213 3.98 -54.62 12.46
CA GLY A 213 3.74 -54.98 13.86
C GLY A 213 4.76 -54.41 14.85
N ARG A 214 5.67 -53.53 14.42
CA ARG A 214 6.71 -52.90 15.23
C ARG A 214 6.28 -51.52 15.75
N ARG A 215 5.09 -51.45 16.35
CA ARG A 215 4.46 -50.21 16.85
C ARG A 215 5.38 -49.36 17.75
N GLY A 216 6.15 -49.98 18.64
CA GLY A 216 7.09 -49.25 19.50
C GLY A 216 8.21 -48.54 18.72
N ALA A 217 8.67 -49.13 17.62
CA ALA A 217 9.67 -48.50 16.75
C ALA A 217 9.08 -47.34 15.94
N ALA A 218 7.82 -47.45 15.50
CA ALA A 218 7.11 -46.37 14.83
C ALA A 218 6.95 -45.13 15.72
N LEU A 219 6.55 -45.33 16.99
CA LEU A 219 6.43 -44.22 17.94
C LEU A 219 7.79 -43.59 18.29
N ALA A 220 8.86 -44.39 18.35
CA ALA A 220 10.21 -43.87 18.53
C ALA A 220 10.68 -43.03 17.34
N GLN A 221 10.30 -43.39 16.11
CA GLN A 221 10.66 -42.65 14.90
C GLN A 221 10.00 -41.25 14.86
N TYR A 222 8.79 -41.11 15.40
CA TYR A 222 8.15 -39.79 15.58
C TYR A 222 8.97 -38.88 16.50
N GLU A 223 9.45 -39.40 17.63
CA GLU A 223 10.28 -38.61 18.57
C GLU A 223 11.63 -38.22 17.97
N ILE A 224 12.19 -39.06 17.09
CA ILE A 224 13.39 -38.73 16.32
C ILE A 224 13.09 -37.57 15.36
N CYS A 225 12.00 -37.65 14.59
CA CYS A 225 11.57 -36.60 13.67
C CYS A 225 11.34 -35.26 14.40
N ARG A 226 10.54 -35.28 15.47
CA ARG A 226 10.23 -34.10 16.29
C ARG A 226 11.46 -33.42 16.84
N ARG A 227 12.42 -34.21 17.36
CA ARG A 227 13.67 -33.66 17.89
C ARG A 227 14.52 -33.03 16.79
N LEU A 228 14.63 -33.66 15.63
CA LEU A 228 15.40 -33.16 14.50
C LEU A 228 14.82 -31.83 13.96
N LEU A 229 13.51 -31.79 13.72
CA LEU A 229 12.81 -30.58 13.28
C LEU A 229 12.94 -29.42 14.27
N ALA A 230 12.79 -29.70 15.58
CA ALA A 230 12.93 -28.68 16.60
C ALA A 230 14.38 -28.16 16.75
N GLN A 231 15.40 -29.00 16.55
CA GLN A 231 16.81 -28.62 16.71
C GLN A 231 17.37 -27.87 15.50
N GLU A 232 17.08 -28.33 14.29
CA GLU A 232 17.69 -27.80 13.07
C GLU A 232 16.85 -26.70 12.40
N LEU A 233 15.52 -26.79 12.50
CA LEU A 233 14.58 -25.88 11.82
C LEU A 233 13.73 -25.04 12.78
N GLY A 234 13.71 -25.36 14.07
CA GLY A 234 12.93 -24.63 15.08
C GLY A 234 11.41 -24.76 14.91
N VAL A 235 10.96 -25.80 14.20
CA VAL A 235 9.55 -26.07 13.89
C VAL A 235 9.07 -27.34 14.56
N GLU A 236 7.78 -27.38 14.92
CA GLU A 236 7.12 -28.60 15.38
C GLU A 236 6.65 -29.44 14.15
N PRO A 237 6.49 -30.78 14.30
CA PRO A 237 5.98 -31.65 13.24
C PRO A 237 4.63 -31.20 12.70
N ALA A 238 4.41 -31.40 11.39
CA ALA A 238 3.15 -31.16 10.73
C ALA A 238 1.99 -31.90 11.41
N GLU A 239 0.77 -31.34 11.25
CA GLU A 239 -0.43 -31.91 11.85
C GLU A 239 -0.69 -33.34 11.35
N GLU A 240 -0.34 -33.65 10.11
CA GLU A 240 -0.45 -34.98 9.49
C GLU A 240 0.43 -36.02 10.18
N THR A 241 1.68 -35.68 10.49
CA THR A 241 2.63 -36.54 11.22
C THR A 241 2.17 -36.77 12.65
N THR A 242 1.61 -35.73 13.28
CA THR A 242 1.03 -35.82 14.63
C THR A 242 -0.22 -36.69 14.63
N ARG A 243 -1.11 -36.56 13.64
CA ARG A 243 -2.28 -37.43 13.45
C ARG A 243 -1.86 -38.87 13.19
N LEU A 244 -0.83 -39.13 12.39
CA LEU A 244 -0.31 -40.47 12.16
C LEU A 244 0.25 -41.09 13.45
N TYR A 245 0.99 -40.31 14.25
CA TYR A 245 1.44 -40.72 15.57
C TYR A 245 0.26 -41.10 16.48
N GLU A 246 -0.79 -40.27 16.54
CA GLU A 246 -1.99 -40.56 17.33
C GLU A 246 -2.71 -41.82 16.84
N GLN A 247 -2.82 -42.03 15.53
CA GLN A 247 -3.44 -43.22 14.96
C GLN A 247 -2.67 -44.51 15.29
N ILE A 248 -1.33 -44.45 15.25
CA ILE A 248 -0.45 -45.56 15.64
C ILE A 248 -0.50 -45.77 17.16
N ARG A 249 -0.51 -44.68 17.95
CA ARG A 249 -0.61 -44.72 19.42
C ARG A 249 -1.96 -45.24 19.89
N ASP A 250 -3.04 -45.03 19.15
CA ASP A 250 -4.38 -45.48 19.49
C ASP A 250 -4.72 -46.85 18.88
N GLY A 251 -3.83 -47.43 18.06
CA GLY A 251 -4.03 -48.74 17.41
C GLY A 251 -5.06 -48.73 16.28
N LYS A 252 -5.42 -47.55 15.75
CA LYS A 252 -6.44 -47.38 14.70
C LYS A 252 -5.91 -47.71 13.29
N LEU A 253 -4.60 -47.73 13.11
CA LEU A 253 -3.98 -48.02 11.81
C LEU A 253 -4.20 -49.48 11.35
N GLU A 254 -4.22 -50.44 12.29
CA GLU A 254 -4.50 -51.86 12.01
C GLU A 254 -5.95 -52.07 11.53
N HIS A 255 -6.88 -51.23 11.99
CA HIS A 255 -8.29 -51.28 11.59
C HIS A 255 -8.56 -50.69 10.19
N LEU A 256 -7.68 -49.81 9.68
CA LEU A 256 -7.79 -49.24 8.33
C LEU A 256 -7.42 -50.25 7.24
N VAL A 257 -6.53 -51.21 7.50
CA VAL A 257 -6.19 -52.29 6.54
C VAL A 257 -7.36 -53.25 6.36
N LEU A 258 -8.13 -53.51 7.42
CA LEU A 258 -9.37 -54.31 7.36
C LEU A 258 -10.54 -53.54 6.76
N ALA A 259 -10.57 -52.21 6.87
CA ALA A 259 -11.59 -51.35 6.26
C ALA A 259 -11.30 -51.04 4.78
N ALA A 260 -10.03 -51.03 4.35
CA ALA A 260 -9.63 -50.93 2.95
C ALA A 260 -10.05 -52.16 2.12
N ALA A 261 -10.28 -53.31 2.77
CA ALA A 261 -10.80 -54.52 2.13
C ALA A 261 -12.32 -54.51 1.85
N GLY A 262 -13.02 -53.40 2.09
CA GLY A 262 -14.48 -53.33 2.08
C GLY A 262 -15.13 -52.18 1.32
N LEU A 263 -14.37 -51.29 0.68
CA LEU A 263 -14.89 -50.39 -0.35
C LEU A 263 -14.69 -51.07 -1.72
N PRO A 264 -15.54 -50.85 -2.73
CA PRO A 264 -15.25 -51.36 -4.06
C PRO A 264 -13.85 -50.86 -4.43
N GLU A 265 -12.92 -51.80 -4.61
CA GLU A 265 -11.55 -51.54 -5.06
C GLU A 265 -11.65 -50.68 -6.31
N ARG A 266 -11.30 -49.40 -6.19
CA ARG A 266 -11.09 -48.57 -7.38
C ARG A 266 -9.80 -49.10 -7.98
N GLU A 267 -9.90 -49.78 -9.12
CA GLU A 267 -8.71 -50.28 -9.80
C GLU A 267 -7.76 -49.10 -10.04
N PRO A 268 -6.48 -49.20 -9.60
CA PRO A 268 -5.50 -48.18 -9.85
C PRO A 268 -5.30 -48.03 -11.36
N ARG A 269 -5.46 -46.81 -11.86
CA ARG A 269 -5.34 -46.50 -13.28
C ARG A 269 -3.94 -45.99 -13.58
N VAL A 270 -3.40 -46.38 -14.72
CA VAL A 270 -2.11 -45.87 -15.21
C VAL A 270 -2.35 -44.52 -15.86
N VAL A 271 -1.74 -43.48 -15.28
CA VAL A 271 -1.92 -42.09 -15.71
C VAL A 271 -0.74 -41.63 -16.56
N GLY A 272 -1.04 -41.01 -17.70
CA GLY A 272 -0.07 -40.35 -18.58
C GLY A 272 0.33 -38.95 -18.10
N GLU A 273 0.90 -38.15 -19.00
CA GLU A 273 1.20 -36.74 -18.71
C GLU A 273 -0.08 -35.91 -18.46
N CYS A 274 0.03 -34.81 -17.72
CA CYS A 274 -1.11 -33.93 -17.49
C CYS A 274 -1.64 -33.37 -18.83
N PRO A 275 -2.93 -33.61 -19.16
CA PRO A 275 -3.51 -33.14 -20.42
C PRO A 275 -3.91 -31.66 -20.35
N TYR A 276 -4.07 -31.11 -19.15
CA TYR A 276 -4.48 -29.72 -18.92
C TYR A 276 -3.29 -28.76 -19.02
N ARG A 277 -3.54 -27.49 -19.36
CA ARG A 277 -2.48 -26.50 -19.64
C ARG A 277 -2.44 -25.34 -18.65
N GLY A 278 -3.20 -25.45 -17.57
CA GLY A 278 -3.33 -24.42 -16.56
C GLY A 278 -3.74 -23.08 -17.15
N LEU A 279 -3.01 -22.01 -16.82
CA LEU A 279 -3.26 -20.68 -17.39
C LEU A 279 -2.76 -20.51 -18.84
N GLY A 280 -2.17 -21.55 -19.45
CA GLY A 280 -1.66 -21.51 -20.82
C GLY A 280 -2.74 -21.78 -21.87
N ALA A 281 -2.57 -21.23 -23.07
CA ALA A 281 -3.40 -21.59 -24.22
C ALA A 281 -2.91 -22.91 -24.85
N PHE A 282 -3.85 -23.75 -25.30
CA PHE A 282 -3.52 -24.97 -26.06
C PHE A 282 -2.84 -24.60 -27.38
N ARG A 283 -1.75 -25.30 -27.69
CA ARG A 283 -0.99 -25.18 -28.93
C ARG A 283 -1.30 -26.36 -29.86
N GLU A 284 -0.71 -26.32 -31.06
CA GLU A 284 -0.93 -27.35 -32.08
C GLU A 284 -0.54 -28.75 -31.59
N VAL A 285 0.51 -28.86 -30.76
CA VAL A 285 0.95 -30.11 -30.12
C VAL A 285 -0.08 -30.67 -29.13
N ASP A 286 -0.97 -29.82 -28.61
CA ASP A 286 -1.96 -30.17 -27.60
C ASP A 286 -3.31 -30.58 -28.22
N ALA A 287 -3.43 -30.56 -29.55
CA ALA A 287 -4.65 -30.92 -30.26
C ALA A 287 -5.29 -32.26 -29.83
N PRO A 288 -4.53 -33.32 -29.48
CA PRO A 288 -5.12 -34.55 -28.96
C PRO A 288 -5.85 -34.41 -27.62
N PHE A 289 -5.62 -33.33 -26.88
CA PHE A 289 -6.21 -33.09 -25.57
C PHE A 289 -7.19 -31.90 -25.58
N PHE A 290 -7.44 -31.31 -26.74
CA PHE A 290 -8.33 -30.16 -26.90
C PHE A 290 -9.75 -30.58 -27.29
N PHE A 291 -10.69 -30.44 -26.36
CA PHE A 291 -12.09 -30.88 -26.53
C PHE A 291 -13.11 -29.77 -26.24
N GLY A 292 -14.34 -29.97 -26.71
CA GLY A 292 -15.49 -29.12 -26.40
C GLY A 292 -15.65 -27.89 -27.31
N ARG A 293 -14.76 -27.69 -28.29
CA ARG A 293 -14.85 -26.58 -29.26
C ARG A 293 -14.87 -27.05 -30.72
N GLU A 294 -15.21 -28.31 -30.97
CA GLU A 294 -15.13 -28.91 -32.31
C GLU A 294 -16.08 -28.24 -33.30
N ASP A 295 -17.27 -27.86 -32.84
CA ASP A 295 -18.31 -27.19 -33.64
C ASP A 295 -17.89 -25.77 -34.02
N PHE A 296 -17.31 -25.02 -33.07
CA PHE A 296 -16.77 -23.70 -33.36
C PHE A 296 -15.58 -23.79 -34.32
N ALA A 297 -14.64 -24.71 -34.07
CA ALA A 297 -13.51 -24.96 -34.98
C ALA A 297 -13.99 -25.36 -36.38
N GLY A 298 -15.09 -26.11 -36.49
CA GLY A 298 -15.71 -26.46 -37.77
C GLY A 298 -16.34 -25.25 -38.49
N ARG A 299 -16.99 -24.33 -37.77
CA ARG A 299 -17.47 -23.07 -38.34
C ARG A 299 -16.32 -22.16 -38.79
N LEU A 300 -15.26 -22.12 -38.00
CA LEU A 300 -14.05 -21.35 -38.30
C LEU A 300 -13.36 -21.86 -39.57
N LEU A 301 -13.23 -23.18 -39.70
CA LEU A 301 -12.69 -23.82 -40.90
C LEU A 301 -13.47 -23.39 -42.15
N LYS A 302 -14.80 -23.46 -42.10
CA LYS A 302 -15.67 -23.00 -43.19
C LYS A 302 -15.49 -21.51 -43.52
N ALA A 303 -15.31 -20.67 -42.50
CA ALA A 303 -15.13 -19.23 -42.69
C ALA A 303 -13.79 -18.90 -43.37
N VAL A 304 -12.71 -19.58 -42.99
CA VAL A 304 -11.38 -19.40 -43.62
C VAL A 304 -11.35 -19.90 -45.08
N GLU A 305 -12.12 -20.95 -45.39
CA GLU A 305 -12.19 -21.52 -46.73
C GLU A 305 -13.04 -20.68 -47.71
N GLN A 306 -14.02 -19.91 -47.23
CA GLN A 306 -14.97 -19.14 -48.07
C GLN A 306 -14.45 -17.74 -48.44
N PRO A 307 -14.84 -17.18 -49.61
CA PRO A 307 -14.54 -15.79 -49.97
C PRO A 307 -15.53 -14.78 -49.33
N PRO A 308 -15.05 -13.62 -48.83
CA PRO A 308 -13.65 -13.22 -48.71
C PRO A 308 -12.94 -14.09 -47.65
N PRO A 309 -11.67 -14.48 -47.87
CA PRO A 309 -10.94 -15.46 -47.05
C PRO A 309 -10.45 -14.82 -45.74
N VAL A 310 -11.33 -14.08 -45.06
CA VAL A 310 -11.05 -13.39 -43.81
C VAL A 310 -11.98 -13.95 -42.76
N ALA A 311 -11.43 -14.32 -41.61
CA ALA A 311 -12.19 -14.70 -40.43
C ALA A 311 -11.64 -13.94 -39.22
N VAL A 312 -12.54 -13.38 -38.41
CA VAL A 312 -12.16 -12.68 -37.17
C VAL A 312 -12.88 -13.31 -36.00
N ILE A 313 -12.15 -13.91 -35.07
CA ILE A 313 -12.72 -14.44 -33.84
C ILE A 313 -12.79 -13.33 -32.81
N VAL A 314 -14.00 -12.97 -32.39
CA VAL A 314 -14.23 -11.93 -31.38
C VAL A 314 -14.79 -12.57 -30.11
N GLY A 315 -14.18 -12.29 -28.96
CA GLY A 315 -14.69 -12.77 -27.68
C GLY A 315 -13.93 -12.24 -26.47
N PRO A 316 -14.48 -12.41 -25.25
CA PRO A 316 -13.84 -12.00 -23.99
C PRO A 316 -12.46 -12.64 -23.78
N SER A 317 -11.65 -12.09 -22.87
CA SER A 317 -10.39 -12.76 -22.49
C SER A 317 -10.68 -14.10 -21.81
N GLY A 318 -9.82 -15.10 -22.01
CA GLY A 318 -9.99 -16.42 -21.42
C GLY A 318 -10.98 -17.35 -22.12
N CYS A 319 -11.79 -16.91 -23.09
CA CYS A 319 -12.83 -17.76 -23.70
C CYS A 319 -12.32 -18.89 -24.64
N GLY A 320 -11.00 -19.00 -24.83
CA GLY A 320 -10.37 -20.06 -25.64
C GLY A 320 -10.10 -19.72 -27.11
N LYS A 321 -10.04 -18.43 -27.50
CA LYS A 321 -9.79 -18.01 -28.90
C LYS A 321 -8.51 -18.63 -29.48
N SER A 322 -7.36 -18.37 -28.86
CA SER A 322 -6.07 -18.86 -29.33
C SER A 322 -6.02 -20.39 -29.32
N SER A 323 -6.52 -21.04 -28.25
CA SER A 323 -6.62 -22.51 -28.16
C SER A 323 -7.42 -23.10 -29.33
N THR A 324 -8.56 -22.50 -29.67
CA THR A 324 -9.41 -22.95 -30.79
C THR A 324 -8.70 -22.80 -32.14
N VAL A 325 -7.88 -21.77 -32.31
CA VAL A 325 -7.07 -21.61 -33.52
C VAL A 325 -5.96 -22.67 -33.57
N PHE A 326 -5.08 -22.70 -32.58
CA PHE A 326 -3.86 -23.51 -32.63
C PHE A 326 -4.11 -25.00 -32.45
N ALA A 327 -4.97 -25.41 -31.52
CA ALA A 327 -5.27 -26.82 -31.25
C ALA A 327 -6.50 -27.34 -31.99
N GLY A 328 -7.43 -26.44 -32.38
CA GLY A 328 -8.66 -26.81 -33.08
C GLY A 328 -8.57 -26.72 -34.61
N LEU A 329 -8.17 -25.55 -35.14
CA LEU A 329 -8.19 -25.27 -36.58
C LEU A 329 -6.92 -25.72 -37.30
N LEU A 330 -5.74 -25.32 -36.81
CA LEU A 330 -4.48 -25.53 -37.56
C LEU A 330 -4.20 -27.01 -37.88
N PRO A 331 -4.39 -27.98 -36.95
CA PRO A 331 -4.19 -29.39 -37.26
C PRO A 331 -5.07 -29.86 -38.43
N ARG A 332 -6.35 -29.44 -38.44
CA ARG A 332 -7.31 -29.79 -39.51
C ARG A 332 -6.89 -29.22 -40.87
N LEU A 333 -6.26 -28.05 -40.90
CA LEU A 333 -5.75 -27.44 -42.14
C LEU A 333 -4.45 -28.07 -42.61
N ARG A 334 -3.56 -28.47 -41.70
CA ARG A 334 -2.33 -29.20 -42.03
C ARG A 334 -2.62 -30.55 -42.70
N ASP A 335 -3.67 -31.23 -42.27
CA ASP A 335 -4.13 -32.49 -42.87
C ASP A 335 -4.60 -32.34 -44.32
N GLN A 336 -5.07 -31.16 -44.74
CA GLN A 336 -5.55 -30.91 -46.11
C GLN A 336 -4.43 -30.69 -47.14
N ALA A 337 -3.16 -30.56 -46.73
CA ALA A 337 -1.95 -30.36 -47.56
C ALA A 337 -1.93 -29.14 -48.53
N ASP A 338 -3.01 -28.37 -48.60
CA ASP A 338 -3.19 -27.19 -49.47
C ASP A 338 -2.71 -25.86 -48.84
N TRP A 339 -2.38 -25.88 -47.54
CA TRP A 339 -2.13 -24.68 -46.75
C TRP A 339 -0.67 -24.55 -46.27
N LEU A 340 -0.04 -23.43 -46.59
CA LEU A 340 1.03 -22.87 -45.76
C LEU A 340 0.41 -22.09 -44.62
N ILE A 341 1.02 -22.10 -43.43
CA ILE A 341 0.47 -21.45 -42.24
C ILE A 341 1.57 -20.62 -41.59
N ALA A 342 1.41 -19.30 -41.62
CA ALA A 342 2.25 -18.34 -40.90
C ALA A 342 1.43 -17.77 -39.76
N HIS A 343 2.00 -17.70 -38.56
CA HIS A 343 1.35 -17.08 -37.43
C HIS A 343 2.30 -16.15 -36.71
N PHE A 344 1.77 -15.06 -36.17
CA PHE A 344 2.52 -14.12 -35.34
C PHE A 344 1.56 -13.33 -34.45
N ARG A 345 2.16 -12.64 -33.48
CA ARG A 345 1.49 -11.59 -32.71
C ARG A 345 2.04 -10.24 -33.15
N PRO A 346 1.20 -9.21 -33.38
CA PRO A 346 1.65 -7.93 -33.91
C PRO A 346 2.76 -7.27 -33.07
N GLY A 347 2.66 -7.29 -31.74
CA GLY A 347 3.63 -6.63 -30.87
C GLY A 347 3.86 -5.14 -31.16
N GLU A 348 4.99 -4.62 -30.68
CA GLU A 348 5.44 -3.23 -30.92
C GLU A 348 5.78 -2.96 -32.40
N ARG A 349 6.22 -4.00 -33.12
CA ARG A 349 6.73 -3.91 -34.50
C ARG A 349 5.99 -4.89 -35.42
N PRO A 350 4.75 -4.58 -35.86
CA PRO A 350 3.89 -5.52 -36.57
C PRO A 350 4.47 -6.00 -37.91
N PHE A 351 5.12 -5.13 -38.67
CA PHE A 351 5.80 -5.51 -39.92
C PHE A 351 6.99 -6.44 -39.68
N HIS A 352 7.74 -6.26 -38.58
CA HIS A 352 8.84 -7.15 -38.23
C HIS A 352 8.33 -8.52 -37.80
N ALA A 353 7.27 -8.58 -36.98
CA ALA A 353 6.65 -9.83 -36.59
C ALA A 353 6.09 -10.61 -37.80
N GLN A 354 5.46 -9.90 -38.73
CA GLN A 354 4.98 -10.46 -40.00
C GLN A 354 6.14 -11.00 -40.86
N ALA A 355 7.21 -10.23 -41.05
CA ALA A 355 8.38 -10.65 -41.82
C ALA A 355 9.10 -11.85 -41.18
N ALA A 356 9.27 -11.84 -39.86
CA ALA A 356 9.87 -12.94 -39.10
C ALA A 356 9.07 -14.25 -39.20
N ALA A 357 7.74 -14.17 -39.33
CA ALA A 357 6.89 -15.34 -39.54
C ALA A 357 6.95 -15.90 -40.97
N LEU A 358 7.24 -15.05 -41.97
CA LEU A 358 7.38 -15.44 -43.37
C LEU A 358 8.75 -16.04 -43.70
N LEU A 359 9.83 -15.51 -43.11
CA LEU A 359 11.19 -15.87 -43.47
C LEU A 359 11.53 -17.36 -43.35
N PRO A 360 11.07 -18.11 -42.33
CA PRO A 360 11.30 -19.55 -42.28
C PRO A 360 10.78 -20.30 -43.52
N MET A 361 9.77 -19.76 -44.21
CA MET A 361 9.22 -20.34 -45.44
C MET A 361 9.95 -19.87 -46.70
N LEU A 362 10.49 -18.65 -46.68
CA LEU A 362 11.22 -18.07 -47.80
C LEU A 362 12.66 -18.59 -47.85
N GLU A 363 13.36 -18.62 -46.71
CA GLU A 363 14.78 -18.94 -46.58
C GLU A 363 15.06 -19.84 -45.36
N PRO A 364 14.74 -21.15 -45.45
CA PRO A 364 14.86 -22.07 -44.31
C PRO A 364 16.30 -22.35 -43.85
N GLU A 365 17.31 -22.05 -44.69
CA GLU A 365 18.72 -22.32 -44.42
C GLU A 365 19.43 -21.23 -43.58
N LEU A 366 18.79 -20.08 -43.35
CA LEU A 366 19.38 -18.99 -42.58
C LEU A 366 19.56 -19.32 -41.09
N SER A 367 20.66 -18.85 -40.50
CA SER A 367 20.87 -18.88 -39.05
C SER A 367 19.90 -17.95 -38.32
N GLU A 368 19.67 -18.17 -37.04
CA GLU A 368 18.73 -17.36 -36.24
C GLU A 368 19.09 -15.86 -36.23
N THR A 369 20.39 -15.54 -36.19
CA THR A 369 20.90 -14.17 -36.25
C THR A 369 20.69 -13.54 -37.63
N ASP A 370 20.91 -14.29 -38.71
CA ASP A 370 20.74 -13.78 -40.07
C ASP A 370 19.25 -13.56 -40.39
N ARG A 371 18.36 -14.43 -39.89
CA ARG A 371 16.91 -14.25 -40.00
C ARG A 371 16.44 -12.95 -39.37
N LEU A 372 17.00 -12.53 -38.24
CA LEU A 372 16.64 -11.26 -37.60
C LEU A 372 17.04 -10.05 -38.46
N ILE A 373 18.15 -10.15 -39.20
CA ILE A 373 18.63 -9.09 -40.08
C ILE A 373 17.76 -9.00 -41.33
N GLU A 374 17.46 -10.13 -41.98
CA GLU A 374 16.59 -10.18 -43.16
C GLU A 374 15.14 -9.82 -42.80
N ALA A 375 14.67 -10.18 -41.59
CA ALA A 375 13.33 -9.83 -41.11
C ALA A 375 13.15 -8.32 -41.04
N ARG A 376 14.20 -7.61 -40.59
CA ARG A 376 14.21 -6.16 -40.52
C ARG A 376 14.14 -5.53 -41.92
N LYS A 377 14.90 -6.05 -42.89
CA LYS A 377 14.88 -5.52 -44.26
C LYS A 377 13.51 -5.70 -44.92
N LEU A 378 12.98 -6.93 -44.89
CA LEU A 378 11.66 -7.23 -45.44
C LEU A 378 10.56 -6.41 -44.74
N ALA A 379 10.66 -6.20 -43.43
CA ALA A 379 9.74 -5.36 -42.69
C ALA A 379 9.81 -3.88 -43.10
N ASP A 380 11.02 -3.36 -43.35
CA ASP A 380 11.22 -1.98 -43.81
C ASP A 380 10.62 -1.79 -45.22
N GLU A 381 10.82 -2.75 -46.13
CA GLU A 381 10.25 -2.77 -47.49
C GLU A 381 8.71 -2.86 -47.48
N LEU A 382 8.13 -3.76 -46.68
CA LEU A 382 6.68 -3.89 -46.50
C LEU A 382 6.05 -2.64 -45.90
N ARG A 383 6.69 -2.03 -44.89
CA ARG A 383 6.22 -0.78 -44.26
C ARG A 383 6.32 0.42 -45.20
N GLY A 384 7.35 0.44 -46.04
CA GLY A 384 7.58 1.45 -47.07
C GLY A 384 6.61 1.34 -48.26
N GLY A 385 5.97 0.18 -48.43
CA GLY A 385 5.15 -0.13 -49.60
C GLY A 385 5.98 -0.41 -50.86
N GLU A 386 7.27 -0.73 -50.69
CA GLU A 386 8.18 -1.07 -51.80
C GLU A 386 7.86 -2.46 -52.37
N ILE A 387 7.39 -3.36 -51.50
CA ILE A 387 6.90 -4.69 -51.85
C ILE A 387 5.51 -4.87 -51.23
N LEU A 388 4.55 -5.40 -51.99
CA LEU A 388 3.25 -5.79 -51.45
C LEU A 388 3.35 -7.17 -50.80
N LEU A 389 2.59 -7.40 -49.74
CA LEU A 389 2.60 -8.68 -49.02
C LEU A 389 2.27 -9.88 -49.92
N CYS A 390 1.38 -9.70 -50.90
CA CYS A 390 1.08 -10.76 -51.87
C CYS A 390 2.30 -11.17 -52.71
N ASP A 391 3.17 -10.21 -53.07
CA ASP A 391 4.38 -10.45 -53.84
C ASP A 391 5.48 -11.07 -52.97
N ALA A 392 5.56 -10.68 -51.69
CA ALA A 392 6.47 -11.30 -50.72
C ALA A 392 6.11 -12.77 -50.43
N VAL A 393 4.83 -13.14 -50.53
CA VAL A 393 4.34 -14.50 -50.28
C VAL A 393 4.47 -15.40 -51.52
N ALA A 394 4.38 -14.85 -52.73
CA ALA A 394 4.39 -15.63 -53.97
C ALA A 394 5.59 -16.61 -54.07
N PRO A 395 6.84 -16.23 -53.74
CA PRO A 395 7.97 -17.17 -53.74
C PRO A 395 7.84 -18.33 -52.74
N ALA A 396 7.20 -18.11 -51.59
CA ALA A 396 6.96 -19.18 -50.60
C ALA A 396 5.96 -20.22 -51.14
N LEU A 397 4.92 -19.76 -51.83
CA LEU A 397 3.95 -20.65 -52.48
C LEU A 397 4.56 -21.39 -53.67
N GLU A 398 5.38 -20.73 -54.50
CA GLU A 398 6.08 -21.38 -55.62
C GLU A 398 7.08 -22.46 -55.17
N LYS A 399 7.74 -22.27 -54.02
CA LYS A 399 8.64 -23.26 -53.42
C LYS A 399 7.89 -24.45 -52.81
N SER A 400 6.62 -24.27 -52.44
CA SER A 400 5.79 -25.34 -51.90
C SER A 400 5.31 -26.27 -53.02
N ARG A 401 5.46 -27.59 -52.82
CA ARG A 401 5.03 -28.59 -53.82
C ARG A 401 3.54 -28.92 -53.76
N THR A 402 2.87 -28.59 -52.65
CA THR A 402 1.50 -29.04 -52.36
C THR A 402 0.55 -27.91 -52.00
N ALA A 403 1.05 -26.83 -51.39
CA ALA A 403 0.19 -25.76 -50.89
C ALA A 403 -0.08 -24.70 -51.96
N SER A 404 -1.35 -24.40 -52.22
CA SER A 404 -1.77 -23.32 -53.13
C SER A 404 -2.18 -22.03 -52.41
N ARG A 405 -2.31 -22.07 -51.07
CA ARG A 405 -2.79 -20.95 -50.24
C ARG A 405 -1.91 -20.76 -49.00
N LEU A 406 -1.75 -19.52 -48.55
CA LEU A 406 -1.16 -19.16 -47.26
C LEU A 406 -2.25 -18.67 -46.31
N LEU A 407 -2.35 -19.28 -45.14
CA LEU A 407 -3.11 -18.74 -44.01
C LEU A 407 -2.19 -17.90 -43.13
N PHE A 408 -2.52 -16.63 -42.98
CA PHE A 408 -1.94 -15.73 -41.98
C PHE A 408 -2.82 -15.69 -40.74
N VAL A 409 -2.30 -16.22 -39.63
CA VAL A 409 -2.91 -16.12 -38.32
C VAL A 409 -2.28 -14.97 -37.55
N VAL A 410 -3.06 -13.94 -37.27
CA VAL A 410 -2.64 -12.84 -36.40
C VAL A 410 -3.36 -13.02 -35.07
N ASP A 411 -2.65 -13.65 -34.13
CA ASP A 411 -3.17 -13.90 -32.78
C ASP A 411 -3.02 -12.65 -31.91
N GLN A 412 -3.98 -12.44 -31.00
CA GLN A 412 -4.06 -11.27 -30.12
C GLN A 412 -3.93 -9.96 -30.90
N PHE A 413 -4.78 -9.79 -31.90
CA PHE A 413 -4.76 -8.63 -32.78
C PHE A 413 -4.95 -7.31 -32.02
N GLU A 414 -5.56 -7.34 -30.83
CA GLU A 414 -5.59 -6.18 -29.93
C GLU A 414 -4.20 -5.61 -29.61
N GLU A 415 -3.12 -6.40 -29.70
CA GLU A 415 -1.74 -5.93 -29.53
C GLU A 415 -1.36 -4.84 -30.52
N LEU A 416 -1.97 -4.84 -31.71
CA LEU A 416 -1.77 -3.75 -32.66
C LEU A 416 -2.25 -2.42 -32.08
N TYR A 417 -3.29 -2.43 -31.25
CA TYR A 417 -3.85 -1.24 -30.63
C TYR A 417 -3.26 -0.93 -29.26
N THR A 418 -2.73 -1.93 -28.54
CA THR A 418 -2.13 -1.72 -27.21
C THR A 418 -0.62 -1.53 -27.22
N LEU A 419 0.11 -2.23 -28.10
CA LEU A 419 1.58 -2.28 -28.11
C LEU A 419 2.21 -1.46 -29.25
N CYS A 420 1.49 -1.23 -30.35
CA CYS A 420 2.03 -0.45 -31.48
C CYS A 420 1.67 1.05 -31.30
N PRO A 421 2.67 1.93 -31.05
CA PRO A 421 2.44 3.32 -30.69
C PRO A 421 1.98 4.19 -31.88
N GLU A 422 2.44 3.88 -33.09
CA GLU A 422 2.31 4.75 -34.27
C GLU A 422 1.00 4.54 -35.04
N PRO A 423 0.07 5.52 -35.07
CA PRO A 423 -1.22 5.36 -35.75
C PRO A 423 -1.13 5.21 -37.28
N GLU A 424 -0.06 5.73 -37.89
CA GLU A 424 0.19 5.56 -39.33
C GLU A 424 0.66 4.14 -39.65
N THR A 425 1.57 3.58 -38.83
CA THR A 425 2.04 2.20 -38.95
C THR A 425 0.88 1.22 -38.80
N ARG A 426 -0.04 1.44 -37.87
CA ARG A 426 -1.27 0.62 -37.72
C ARG A 426 -2.15 0.64 -38.96
N ARG A 427 -2.35 1.82 -39.55
CA ARG A 427 -3.15 1.99 -40.79
C ARG A 427 -2.51 1.28 -41.97
N ARG A 428 -1.21 1.54 -42.22
CA ARG A 428 -0.47 0.88 -43.31
C ARG A 428 -0.44 -0.63 -43.17
N PHE A 429 -0.34 -1.13 -41.93
CA PHE A 429 -0.35 -2.57 -41.69
C PHE A 429 -1.70 -3.21 -42.05
N TRP A 430 -2.80 -2.57 -41.66
CA TRP A 430 -4.14 -2.97 -42.08
C TRP A 430 -4.31 -2.91 -43.60
N ASP A 431 -3.94 -1.79 -44.22
CA ASP A 431 -4.00 -1.63 -45.68
C ASP A 431 -3.21 -2.75 -46.39
N GLY A 432 -2.00 -3.05 -45.91
CA GLY A 432 -1.17 -4.13 -46.47
C GLY A 432 -1.80 -5.52 -46.36
N LEU A 433 -2.45 -5.83 -45.23
CA LEU A 433 -3.16 -7.10 -45.05
C LEU A 433 -4.40 -7.20 -45.95
N LEU A 434 -5.20 -6.13 -46.03
CA LEU A 434 -6.43 -6.10 -46.83
C LEU A 434 -6.11 -6.13 -48.32
N VAL A 435 -5.12 -5.36 -48.77
CA VAL A 435 -4.64 -5.40 -50.16
C VAL A 435 -4.15 -6.80 -50.54
N ALA A 436 -3.47 -7.52 -49.64
CA ALA A 436 -3.02 -8.89 -49.94
C ALA A 436 -4.18 -9.88 -50.12
N VAL A 437 -5.26 -9.70 -49.36
CA VAL A 437 -6.49 -10.49 -49.49
C VAL A 437 -7.26 -10.11 -50.75
N GLU A 438 -7.36 -8.82 -51.05
CA GLU A 438 -8.12 -8.28 -52.19
C GLU A 438 -7.42 -8.47 -53.54
N ALA A 439 -6.09 -8.40 -53.59
CA ALA A 439 -5.28 -8.59 -54.80
C ALA A 439 -5.45 -9.99 -55.42
N GLY A 440 -5.98 -10.95 -54.67
CA GLY A 440 -6.34 -12.29 -55.15
C GLY A 440 -7.68 -12.36 -55.90
N SER A 441 -8.51 -11.32 -55.84
CA SER A 441 -9.89 -11.34 -56.38
C SER A 441 -9.96 -11.41 -57.91
N GLU A 442 -8.91 -11.03 -58.63
CA GLU A 442 -8.81 -11.18 -60.10
C GLU A 442 -8.46 -12.61 -60.56
N ARG A 443 -7.98 -13.48 -59.65
CA ARG A 443 -7.50 -14.84 -59.94
C ARG A 443 -8.37 -15.95 -59.34
N ARG A 444 -9.69 -15.78 -59.18
CA ARG A 444 -10.69 -16.79 -58.69
C ARG A 444 -10.44 -17.43 -57.30
N ILE A 445 -9.22 -17.54 -56.79
CA ILE A 445 -8.86 -18.02 -55.44
C ILE A 445 -7.72 -17.14 -54.92
N PRO A 446 -7.89 -16.46 -53.77
CA PRO A 446 -6.85 -15.60 -53.21
C PRO A 446 -5.69 -16.42 -52.63
N PRO A 447 -4.42 -16.05 -52.91
CA PRO A 447 -3.25 -16.77 -52.40
C PRO A 447 -3.07 -16.59 -50.88
N VAL A 448 -3.73 -15.60 -50.27
CA VAL A 448 -3.63 -15.27 -48.85
C VAL A 448 -5.02 -15.29 -48.20
N ALA A 449 -5.15 -16.04 -47.12
CA ALA A 449 -6.28 -15.99 -46.19
C ALA A 449 -5.83 -15.38 -44.86
N LEU A 450 -6.74 -14.66 -44.19
CA LEU A 450 -6.44 -13.94 -42.96
C LEU A 450 -7.34 -14.45 -41.83
N LEU A 451 -6.73 -14.86 -40.73
CA LEU A 451 -7.42 -15.21 -39.49
C LEU A 451 -6.94 -14.31 -38.37
N LEU A 452 -7.84 -13.55 -37.77
CA LEU A 452 -7.54 -12.64 -36.67
C LEU A 452 -8.22 -13.12 -35.39
N THR A 453 -7.53 -13.07 -34.25
CA THR A 453 -8.20 -13.18 -32.94
C THR A 453 -8.23 -11.80 -32.29
N LEU A 454 -9.39 -11.36 -31.82
CA LEU A 454 -9.60 -10.02 -31.26
C LEU A 454 -10.39 -10.10 -29.95
N ARG A 455 -9.95 -9.37 -28.94
CA ARG A 455 -10.75 -9.16 -27.71
C ARG A 455 -11.97 -8.27 -27.98
N ALA A 456 -13.12 -8.67 -27.43
CA ALA A 456 -14.37 -7.93 -27.59
C ALA A 456 -14.28 -6.45 -27.19
N ASP A 457 -13.54 -6.15 -26.11
CA ASP A 457 -13.34 -4.78 -25.59
C ASP A 457 -12.61 -3.87 -26.59
N PHE A 458 -11.81 -4.45 -27.50
CA PHE A 458 -11.03 -3.72 -28.50
C PHE A 458 -11.77 -3.55 -29.82
N MET A 459 -12.97 -4.10 -29.95
CA MET A 459 -13.78 -3.99 -31.17
C MET A 459 -14.09 -2.52 -31.52
N GLY A 460 -14.33 -1.66 -30.53
CA GLY A 460 -14.57 -0.23 -30.75
C GLY A 460 -13.38 0.47 -31.43
N HIS A 461 -12.15 0.12 -31.04
CA HIS A 461 -10.94 0.66 -31.65
C HIS A 461 -10.77 0.20 -33.10
N ALA A 462 -11.07 -1.07 -33.38
CA ALA A 462 -11.00 -1.59 -34.74
C ALA A 462 -12.09 -1.00 -35.66
N LEU A 463 -13.30 -0.77 -35.13
CA LEU A 463 -14.40 -0.12 -35.86
C LEU A 463 -14.14 1.36 -36.19
N ALA A 464 -13.24 2.03 -35.47
CA ALA A 464 -12.90 3.44 -35.73
C ALA A 464 -12.24 3.66 -37.10
N TYR A 465 -11.68 2.61 -37.71
CA TYR A 465 -11.09 2.65 -39.05
C TYR A 465 -11.97 1.92 -40.06
N ARG A 466 -12.40 2.63 -41.11
CA ARG A 466 -13.48 2.18 -42.00
C ARG A 466 -13.22 0.84 -42.69
N PRO A 467 -12.06 0.57 -43.32
CA PRO A 467 -11.79 -0.72 -43.97
C PRO A 467 -11.88 -1.91 -42.99
N CYS A 468 -11.45 -1.72 -41.74
CA CYS A 468 -11.58 -2.73 -40.70
C CYS A 468 -13.02 -2.95 -40.27
N ALA A 469 -13.80 -1.89 -40.19
CA ALA A 469 -15.22 -1.99 -39.87
C ALA A 469 -15.97 -2.84 -40.91
N ASP A 470 -15.67 -2.67 -42.20
CA ASP A 470 -16.28 -3.44 -43.28
C ASP A 470 -15.89 -4.93 -43.21
N VAL A 471 -14.65 -5.25 -42.81
CA VAL A 471 -14.20 -6.64 -42.56
C VAL A 471 -14.91 -7.23 -41.34
N LEU A 472 -14.90 -6.52 -40.22
CA LEU A 472 -15.52 -6.98 -38.97
C LEU A 472 -17.02 -7.24 -39.12
N GLN A 473 -17.73 -6.45 -39.94
CA GLN A 473 -19.16 -6.67 -40.17
C GLN A 473 -19.47 -7.98 -40.90
N ASN A 474 -18.58 -8.43 -41.80
CA ASN A 474 -18.85 -9.55 -42.70
C ASN A 474 -18.11 -10.84 -42.31
N ALA A 475 -17.03 -10.74 -41.53
CA ALA A 475 -16.11 -11.85 -41.23
C ALA A 475 -16.02 -12.22 -39.73
N SER A 476 -16.75 -11.53 -38.84
CA SER A 476 -16.66 -11.79 -37.40
C SER A 476 -17.44 -13.02 -36.95
N LEU A 477 -16.78 -13.90 -36.22
CA LEU A 477 -17.36 -15.02 -35.49
C LEU A 477 -17.29 -14.75 -33.99
N MET A 478 -18.44 -14.55 -33.38
CA MET A 478 -18.56 -14.29 -31.94
C MET A 478 -18.36 -15.60 -31.14
N MET A 479 -17.39 -15.61 -30.25
CA MET A 479 -17.09 -16.72 -29.34
C MET A 479 -17.60 -16.39 -27.94
N GLY A 480 -18.71 -17.03 -27.56
CA GLY A 480 -19.27 -16.98 -26.21
C GLY A 480 -18.63 -18.00 -25.25
N PRO A 481 -19.12 -18.07 -24.00
CA PRO A 481 -18.73 -19.11 -23.05
C PRO A 481 -19.02 -20.52 -23.61
N MET A 482 -18.34 -21.53 -23.06
CA MET A 482 -18.64 -22.93 -23.40
C MET A 482 -19.96 -23.34 -22.76
N SER A 483 -20.77 -24.12 -23.46
CA SER A 483 -21.93 -24.76 -22.84
C SER A 483 -21.49 -25.80 -21.80
N ARG A 484 -22.38 -26.19 -20.89
CA ARG A 484 -22.09 -27.20 -19.87
C ARG A 484 -21.64 -28.54 -20.47
N ASP A 485 -22.17 -28.93 -21.63
CA ASP A 485 -21.76 -30.14 -22.35
C ASP A 485 -20.40 -30.00 -23.03
N GLU A 486 -20.09 -28.82 -23.59
CA GLU A 486 -18.76 -28.51 -24.11
C GLU A 486 -17.71 -28.54 -22.99
N LEU A 487 -18.01 -27.92 -21.83
CA LEU A 487 -17.15 -27.94 -20.65
C LEU A 487 -16.93 -29.34 -20.11
N ARG A 488 -17.99 -30.15 -20.01
CA ARG A 488 -17.89 -31.54 -19.56
C ARG A 488 -16.90 -32.32 -20.41
N ARG A 489 -17.01 -32.22 -21.73
CA ARG A 489 -16.09 -32.90 -22.66
C ARG A 489 -14.65 -32.39 -22.52
N ALA A 490 -14.47 -31.09 -22.32
CA ALA A 490 -13.15 -30.50 -22.03
C ALA A 490 -12.54 -30.96 -20.70
N ILE A 491 -13.37 -31.39 -19.74
CA ILE A 491 -12.91 -31.95 -18.45
C ILE A 491 -12.65 -33.45 -18.58
N GLU A 492 -13.64 -34.23 -19.02
CA GLU A 492 -13.62 -35.69 -18.94
C GLU A 492 -12.73 -36.34 -20.03
N GLU A 493 -12.86 -35.93 -21.29
CA GLU A 493 -12.20 -36.61 -22.41
C GLU A 493 -10.65 -36.54 -22.39
N PRO A 494 -10.01 -35.40 -22.04
CA PRO A 494 -8.55 -35.38 -21.93
C PRO A 494 -8.03 -36.26 -20.80
N ALA A 495 -8.71 -36.29 -19.64
CA ALA A 495 -8.34 -37.16 -18.52
C ALA A 495 -8.48 -38.63 -18.88
N GLU A 496 -9.60 -39.01 -19.51
CA GLU A 496 -9.84 -40.38 -19.95
C GLU A 496 -8.78 -40.85 -20.97
N ARG A 497 -8.39 -39.98 -21.91
CA ARG A 497 -7.30 -40.28 -22.86
C ARG A 497 -5.97 -40.54 -22.17
N GLN A 498 -5.72 -39.86 -21.06
CA GLN A 498 -4.51 -40.05 -20.24
C GLN A 498 -4.70 -41.10 -19.14
N GLY A 499 -5.80 -41.86 -19.16
CA GLY A 499 -6.05 -42.97 -18.25
C GLY A 499 -6.57 -42.58 -16.87
N ALA A 500 -6.83 -41.30 -16.59
CA ALA A 500 -7.41 -40.87 -15.32
C ALA A 500 -8.95 -40.89 -15.34
N ALA A 501 -9.58 -40.86 -14.16
CA ALA A 501 -11.02 -40.67 -14.01
C ALA A 501 -11.37 -39.76 -12.84
N PHE A 502 -12.55 -39.17 -12.93
CA PHE A 502 -13.14 -38.38 -11.86
C PHE A 502 -13.97 -39.26 -10.93
N GLU A 503 -13.89 -38.97 -9.64
CA GLU A 503 -14.84 -39.49 -8.67
C GLU A 503 -16.27 -39.08 -9.02
N ALA A 504 -17.24 -39.97 -8.76
CA ALA A 504 -18.63 -39.74 -9.11
C ALA A 504 -19.15 -38.40 -8.54
N GLY A 505 -19.75 -37.59 -9.41
CA GLY A 505 -20.30 -36.27 -9.06
C GLY A 505 -19.26 -35.14 -8.93
N LEU A 506 -17.96 -35.41 -9.08
CA LEU A 506 -16.93 -34.35 -9.02
C LEU A 506 -17.01 -33.41 -10.22
N VAL A 507 -17.24 -33.95 -11.42
CA VAL A 507 -17.40 -33.13 -12.64
C VAL A 507 -18.61 -32.20 -12.53
N GLU A 508 -19.73 -32.64 -11.94
CA GLU A 508 -20.87 -31.74 -11.71
C GLU A 508 -20.51 -30.57 -10.80
N ARG A 509 -19.74 -30.83 -9.75
CA ARG A 509 -19.28 -29.78 -8.84
C ARG A 509 -18.32 -28.81 -9.52
N LEU A 510 -17.39 -29.31 -10.33
CA LEU A 510 -16.51 -28.48 -11.16
C LEU A 510 -17.33 -27.59 -12.11
N LEU A 511 -18.34 -28.14 -12.76
CA LEU A 511 -19.23 -27.39 -13.66
C LEU A 511 -20.08 -26.35 -12.92
N ASP A 512 -20.55 -26.66 -11.71
CA ASP A 512 -21.30 -25.74 -10.86
C ASP A 512 -20.42 -24.58 -10.38
N ASP A 513 -19.16 -24.85 -10.01
CA ASP A 513 -18.21 -23.83 -9.53
C ASP A 513 -17.69 -22.93 -10.67
N VAL A 514 -17.64 -23.40 -11.92
CA VAL A 514 -17.22 -22.58 -13.08
C VAL A 514 -18.32 -21.63 -13.55
N GLY A 515 -19.58 -22.04 -13.47
CA GLY A 515 -20.73 -21.26 -13.97
C GLY A 515 -20.70 -21.03 -15.50
N GLU A 516 -21.45 -20.02 -15.97
CA GLU A 516 -21.47 -19.62 -17.39
C GLU A 516 -20.54 -18.44 -17.72
N GLU A 517 -19.66 -18.05 -16.81
CA GLU A 517 -18.83 -16.86 -17.00
C GLU A 517 -17.64 -17.13 -17.96
N PRO A 518 -17.47 -16.31 -19.01
CA PRO A 518 -16.47 -16.56 -20.07
C PRO A 518 -15.01 -16.44 -19.60
N GLY A 519 -14.76 -15.93 -18.39
CA GLY A 519 -13.44 -15.76 -17.79
C GLY A 519 -12.93 -16.98 -17.02
N ASN A 520 -13.76 -17.97 -16.72
CA ASN A 520 -13.41 -19.04 -15.77
C ASN A 520 -12.72 -20.26 -16.40
N LEU A 521 -12.59 -20.30 -17.73
CA LEU A 521 -11.92 -21.40 -18.44
C LEU A 521 -10.44 -21.58 -18.06
N PRO A 522 -9.60 -20.52 -18.01
CA PRO A 522 -8.22 -20.67 -17.55
C PRO A 522 -8.14 -21.11 -16.08
N LEU A 523 -9.10 -20.71 -15.23
CA LEU A 523 -9.16 -21.15 -13.82
C LEU A 523 -9.53 -22.62 -13.72
N LEU A 524 -10.49 -23.07 -14.52
CA LEU A 524 -10.85 -24.48 -14.61
C LEU A 524 -9.64 -25.32 -15.02
N GLU A 525 -8.94 -24.95 -16.09
CA GLU A 525 -7.72 -25.63 -16.55
C GLU A 525 -6.62 -25.62 -15.47
N PHE A 526 -6.47 -24.52 -14.73
CA PHE A 526 -5.52 -24.42 -13.63
C PHE A 526 -5.89 -25.33 -12.46
N ALA A 527 -7.15 -25.30 -12.02
CA ALA A 527 -7.65 -26.18 -10.98
C ALA A 527 -7.53 -27.66 -11.37
N LEU A 528 -7.81 -28.02 -12.62
CA LEU A 528 -7.64 -29.38 -13.13
C LEU A 528 -6.17 -29.81 -13.15
N THR A 529 -5.26 -28.88 -13.46
CA THR A 529 -3.81 -29.14 -13.42
C THR A 529 -3.36 -29.45 -11.99
N LEU A 530 -3.76 -28.63 -11.01
CA LEU A 530 -3.44 -28.88 -9.59
C LEU A 530 -4.13 -30.14 -9.04
N LEU A 531 -5.36 -30.42 -9.50
CA LEU A 531 -6.09 -31.63 -9.12
C LEU A 531 -5.43 -32.88 -9.70
N TRP A 532 -4.87 -32.76 -10.90
CA TRP A 532 -4.08 -33.80 -11.55
C TRP A 532 -2.79 -34.08 -10.78
N GLU A 533 -2.10 -33.06 -10.27
CA GLU A 533 -0.90 -33.26 -9.45
C GLU A 533 -1.20 -33.98 -8.12
N ARG A 534 -2.41 -33.78 -7.58
CA ARG A 534 -2.91 -34.44 -6.37
C ARG A 534 -3.70 -35.73 -6.62
N GLN A 535 -3.70 -36.24 -7.86
CA GLN A 535 -4.41 -37.46 -8.20
C GLN A 535 -3.85 -38.66 -7.43
N SER A 536 -4.73 -39.57 -7.02
CA SER A 536 -4.37 -40.80 -6.30
C SER A 536 -4.83 -42.00 -7.12
N ASP A 537 -3.90 -42.86 -7.53
CA ASP A 537 -4.16 -44.08 -8.30
C ASP A 537 -4.98 -43.86 -9.59
N GLY A 538 -4.79 -42.71 -10.23
CA GLY A 538 -5.50 -42.27 -11.42
C GLY A 538 -6.90 -41.74 -11.19
N TRP A 539 -7.22 -41.40 -9.95
CA TRP A 539 -8.48 -40.78 -9.58
C TRP A 539 -8.28 -39.33 -9.15
N LEU A 540 -9.02 -38.43 -9.80
CA LEU A 540 -9.25 -37.07 -9.32
C LEU A 540 -10.43 -37.13 -8.34
N THR A 541 -10.22 -36.71 -7.10
CA THR A 541 -11.15 -36.96 -5.98
C THR A 541 -11.77 -35.68 -5.44
N HIS A 542 -12.93 -35.81 -4.77
CA HIS A 542 -13.54 -34.67 -4.06
C HIS A 542 -12.61 -34.12 -2.96
N ALA A 543 -11.84 -34.99 -2.30
CA ALA A 543 -10.89 -34.59 -1.28
C ALA A 543 -9.77 -33.73 -1.87
N GLY A 544 -9.15 -34.18 -2.97
CA GLY A 544 -8.15 -33.38 -3.68
C GLY A 544 -8.72 -32.05 -4.18
N TYR A 545 -9.98 -32.04 -4.63
CA TYR A 545 -10.64 -30.81 -5.09
C TYR A 545 -10.86 -29.77 -3.98
N GLU A 546 -11.20 -30.20 -2.76
CA GLU A 546 -11.29 -29.31 -1.60
C GLU A 546 -9.91 -28.86 -1.10
N GLU A 547 -8.89 -29.72 -1.23
CA GLU A 547 -7.51 -29.44 -0.86
C GLU A 547 -6.81 -28.45 -1.80
N ILE A 548 -7.19 -28.41 -3.07
CA ILE A 548 -6.75 -27.32 -3.96
C ILE A 548 -7.57 -26.05 -3.75
N GLY A 549 -8.74 -26.15 -3.12
CA GLY A 549 -9.61 -25.00 -2.85
C GLY A 549 -10.58 -24.63 -3.94
N ARG A 550 -11.02 -25.64 -4.69
CA ARG A 550 -11.99 -25.50 -5.78
C ARG A 550 -11.46 -24.59 -6.89
N VAL A 551 -12.28 -24.32 -7.90
CA VAL A 551 -11.87 -23.51 -9.06
C VAL A 551 -11.48 -22.08 -8.66
N GLU A 552 -12.30 -21.41 -7.85
CA GLU A 552 -12.08 -20.01 -7.45
C GLU A 552 -10.89 -19.83 -6.49
N GLY A 553 -10.67 -20.78 -5.57
CA GLY A 553 -9.64 -20.69 -4.53
C GLY A 553 -8.29 -21.31 -4.90
N ALA A 554 -8.23 -22.14 -5.95
CA ALA A 554 -7.00 -22.78 -6.43
C ALA A 554 -5.87 -21.79 -6.72
N LEU A 555 -6.17 -20.73 -7.47
CA LEU A 555 -5.18 -19.72 -7.82
C LEU A 555 -4.76 -18.89 -6.60
N ALA A 556 -5.67 -18.65 -5.65
CA ALA A 556 -5.37 -17.93 -4.41
C ALA A 556 -4.44 -18.75 -3.49
N ARG A 557 -4.67 -20.06 -3.33
CA ARG A 557 -3.78 -20.94 -2.56
C ARG A 557 -2.40 -21.03 -3.18
N TYR A 558 -2.34 -21.20 -4.51
CA TYR A 558 -1.07 -21.19 -5.23
C TYR A 558 -0.31 -19.87 -5.02
N ALA A 559 -1.01 -18.73 -5.07
CA ALA A 559 -0.41 -17.44 -4.76
C ALA A 559 0.12 -17.35 -3.31
N ASP A 560 -0.58 -17.95 -2.34
CA ASP A 560 -0.12 -18.03 -0.95
C ASP A 560 1.11 -18.94 -0.78
N GLU A 561 1.19 -20.06 -1.50
CA GLU A 561 2.36 -20.96 -1.51
C GLU A 561 3.58 -20.25 -2.11
N VAL A 562 3.42 -19.62 -3.28
CA VAL A 562 4.47 -18.82 -3.93
C VAL A 562 4.92 -17.69 -3.01
N PHE A 563 3.98 -16.97 -2.38
CA PHE A 563 4.30 -15.90 -1.43
C PHE A 563 5.02 -16.42 -0.18
N GLY A 564 4.64 -17.59 0.33
CA GLY A 564 5.26 -18.25 1.48
C GLY A 564 6.73 -18.59 1.25
N ALA A 565 7.08 -18.99 0.02
CA ALA A 565 8.44 -19.34 -0.39
C ALA A 565 9.39 -18.13 -0.57
N LEU A 566 8.89 -16.89 -0.46
CA LEU A 566 9.69 -15.67 -0.59
C LEU A 566 10.33 -15.25 0.74
N ASP A 567 11.47 -14.55 0.66
CA ASP A 567 12.09 -13.92 1.83
C ASP A 567 11.32 -12.67 2.31
N GLU A 568 11.65 -12.14 3.49
CA GLU A 568 10.91 -11.01 4.07
C GLU A 568 10.97 -9.72 3.22
N LYS A 569 12.08 -9.49 2.52
CA LYS A 569 12.25 -8.30 1.67
C LYS A 569 11.44 -8.45 0.38
N GLU A 570 11.45 -9.65 -0.19
CA GLU A 570 10.65 -10.03 -1.36
C GLU A 570 9.15 -9.96 -1.05
N ARG A 571 8.70 -10.45 0.13
CA ARG A 571 7.29 -10.36 0.55
C ARG A 571 6.78 -8.93 0.59
N GLN A 572 7.56 -8.00 1.15
CA GLN A 572 7.22 -6.57 1.14
C GLN A 572 7.18 -6.00 -0.29
N GLY A 573 8.08 -6.46 -1.17
CA GLY A 573 8.08 -6.13 -2.60
C GLY A 573 6.81 -6.62 -3.31
N VAL A 574 6.40 -7.87 -3.09
CA VAL A 574 5.18 -8.45 -3.67
C VAL A 574 3.94 -7.71 -3.20
N GLN A 575 3.83 -7.40 -1.91
CA GLN A 575 2.72 -6.61 -1.39
C GLN A 575 2.60 -5.27 -2.12
N ARG A 576 3.71 -4.53 -2.28
CA ARG A 576 3.73 -3.26 -3.01
C ARG A 576 3.35 -3.41 -4.47
N ILE A 577 3.85 -4.45 -5.15
CA ILE A 577 3.52 -4.71 -6.55
C ILE A 577 2.02 -4.95 -6.70
N PHE A 578 1.45 -5.95 -6.01
CA PHE A 578 0.04 -6.31 -6.20
C PHE A 578 -0.93 -5.20 -5.83
N VAL A 579 -0.65 -4.42 -4.78
CA VAL A 579 -1.49 -3.28 -4.41
C VAL A 579 -1.50 -2.20 -5.51
N GLN A 580 -0.44 -2.07 -6.32
CA GLN A 580 -0.41 -1.16 -7.47
C GLN A 580 -1.11 -1.71 -8.73
N LEU A 581 -1.31 -3.03 -8.81
CA LEU A 581 -1.96 -3.72 -9.95
C LEU A 581 -3.48 -3.84 -9.81
N VAL A 582 -4.07 -3.27 -8.76
CA VAL A 582 -5.50 -3.35 -8.48
C VAL A 582 -6.07 -1.94 -8.35
N ARG A 583 -7.22 -1.71 -9.01
CA ARG A 583 -7.99 -0.49 -8.93
C ARG A 583 -9.16 -0.71 -7.96
N PRO A 584 -9.23 0.05 -6.84
CA PRO A 584 -10.34 -0.08 -5.92
C PRO A 584 -11.65 0.37 -6.57
N GLY A 585 -12.70 -0.44 -6.47
CA GLY A 585 -14.03 -0.06 -6.94
C GLY A 585 -14.71 0.91 -5.97
N GLU A 586 -15.26 2.03 -6.46
CA GLU A 586 -16.11 2.91 -5.66
C GLU A 586 -17.52 2.29 -5.51
N GLY A 587 -17.63 1.26 -4.66
CA GLY A 587 -18.89 0.52 -4.42
C GLY A 587 -19.13 -0.66 -5.36
N THR A 588 -18.15 -1.02 -6.18
CA THR A 588 -18.11 -2.23 -7.03
C THR A 588 -16.90 -3.09 -6.66
N GLU A 589 -16.77 -4.28 -7.22
CA GLU A 589 -15.60 -5.14 -7.02
C GLU A 589 -14.29 -4.48 -7.50
N ASP A 590 -13.19 -4.85 -6.85
CA ASP A 590 -11.85 -4.33 -7.16
C ASP A 590 -11.37 -4.92 -8.50
N THR A 591 -11.03 -4.04 -9.45
CA THR A 591 -10.71 -4.41 -10.83
C THR A 591 -9.21 -4.41 -11.10
N ARG A 592 -8.78 -5.19 -12.09
CA ARG A 592 -7.36 -5.27 -12.48
C ARG A 592 -6.89 -3.96 -13.14
N ARG A 593 -5.66 -3.56 -12.85
CA ARG A 593 -4.98 -2.44 -13.48
C ARG A 593 -3.60 -2.86 -14.00
N THR A 594 -3.22 -2.24 -15.10
CA THR A 594 -1.87 -2.27 -15.66
C THR A 594 -1.00 -1.17 -15.01
N ALA A 595 0.20 -1.53 -14.55
CA ALA A 595 1.21 -0.62 -14.01
C ALA A 595 2.50 -0.66 -14.86
N THR A 596 3.24 0.45 -14.93
CA THR A 596 4.49 0.53 -15.70
C THR A 596 5.72 0.22 -14.84
N ARG A 597 6.84 -0.11 -15.48
CA ARG A 597 8.14 -0.31 -14.80
C ARG A 597 8.60 0.95 -14.05
N ALA A 598 8.32 2.13 -14.59
CA ALA A 598 8.64 3.40 -13.92
C ALA A 598 7.81 3.60 -12.63
N GLU A 599 6.56 3.11 -12.60
CA GLU A 599 5.70 3.18 -11.42
C GLU A 599 6.15 2.21 -10.31
N LEU A 600 6.59 1.01 -10.69
CA LEU A 600 7.00 -0.03 -9.73
C LEU A 600 8.46 0.10 -9.26
N GLY A 601 9.29 0.78 -10.04
CA GLY A 601 10.73 0.96 -9.80
C GLY A 601 11.57 -0.26 -10.21
N ASP A 602 12.82 0.01 -10.63
CA ASP A 602 13.74 -1.02 -11.14
C ASP A 602 14.08 -2.12 -10.11
N GLU A 603 14.05 -1.78 -8.82
CA GLU A 603 14.33 -2.74 -7.73
C GLU A 603 13.28 -3.86 -7.67
N ASN A 604 12.01 -3.54 -7.91
CA ASN A 604 10.90 -4.50 -7.87
C ASN A 604 10.72 -5.25 -9.19
N TRP A 605 11.34 -4.80 -10.29
CA TRP A 605 11.13 -5.40 -11.61
C TRP A 605 11.70 -6.83 -11.73
N LYS A 606 12.80 -7.14 -11.04
CA LYS A 606 13.30 -8.53 -10.96
C LYS A 606 12.29 -9.46 -10.31
N LEU A 607 11.57 -8.96 -9.32
CA LEU A 607 10.52 -9.69 -8.62
C LEU A 607 9.28 -9.86 -9.52
N VAL A 608 8.93 -8.84 -10.31
CA VAL A 608 7.89 -8.94 -11.36
C VAL A 608 8.20 -10.05 -12.35
N GLN A 609 9.45 -10.17 -12.82
CA GLN A 609 9.86 -11.25 -13.73
C GLN A 609 9.71 -12.64 -13.08
N ARG A 610 10.03 -12.77 -11.79
CA ARG A 610 9.81 -14.02 -11.04
C ARG A 610 8.32 -14.33 -10.91
N LEU A 611 7.50 -13.36 -10.53
CA LEU A 611 6.04 -13.51 -10.44
C LEU A 611 5.39 -13.82 -11.80
N ALA A 612 5.96 -13.32 -12.90
CA ALA A 612 5.51 -13.64 -14.26
C ALA A 612 5.86 -15.08 -14.66
N ASN A 613 7.02 -15.58 -14.24
CA ASN A 613 7.38 -17.00 -14.40
C ASN A 613 6.41 -17.90 -13.60
N GLU A 614 6.03 -17.46 -12.41
CA GLU A 614 5.00 -18.10 -11.57
C GLU A 614 3.56 -17.83 -12.07
N ARG A 615 3.39 -17.09 -13.17
CA ARG A 615 2.09 -16.76 -13.79
C ARG A 615 1.08 -16.07 -12.87
N LEU A 616 1.54 -15.38 -11.83
CA LEU A 616 0.67 -14.56 -10.98
C LEU A 616 0.45 -13.16 -11.57
N VAL A 617 1.37 -12.72 -12.43
CA VAL A 617 1.28 -11.47 -13.20
C VAL A 617 1.62 -11.70 -14.67
N VAL A 618 1.12 -10.83 -15.54
CA VAL A 618 1.42 -10.83 -16.98
C VAL A 618 2.15 -9.54 -17.30
N THR A 619 3.28 -9.64 -17.99
CA THR A 619 4.05 -8.47 -18.45
C THR A 619 3.70 -8.13 -19.90
N GLY A 620 3.56 -6.85 -20.20
CA GLY A 620 3.29 -6.32 -21.53
C GLY A 620 4.09 -5.04 -21.81
N ARG A 621 3.62 -4.24 -22.76
CA ARG A 621 4.03 -2.84 -22.94
C ARG A 621 2.80 -1.96 -23.11
N ASP A 622 2.92 -0.66 -22.90
CA ASP A 622 1.84 0.28 -23.20
C ASP A 622 2.01 0.97 -24.56
N LEU A 623 1.09 1.87 -24.87
CA LEU A 623 1.08 2.71 -26.07
C LEU A 623 2.29 3.65 -26.17
N ALA A 624 3.06 3.86 -25.11
CA ALA A 624 4.28 4.65 -25.09
C ALA A 624 5.55 3.79 -25.24
N GLY A 625 5.41 2.46 -25.20
CA GLY A 625 6.50 1.49 -25.31
C GLY A 625 7.15 1.12 -23.97
N ASP A 626 6.59 1.57 -22.86
CA ASP A 626 7.09 1.26 -21.52
C ASP A 626 6.68 -0.15 -21.11
N GLU A 627 7.56 -0.87 -20.40
CA GLU A 627 7.26 -2.22 -19.89
C GLU A 627 6.15 -2.14 -18.85
N THR A 628 5.09 -2.91 -19.05
CA THR A 628 3.93 -2.95 -18.17
C THR A 628 3.76 -4.31 -17.51
N VAL A 629 2.99 -4.34 -16.43
CA VAL A 629 2.58 -5.56 -15.75
C VAL A 629 1.13 -5.41 -15.29
N GLU A 630 0.39 -6.51 -15.31
CA GLU A 630 -0.98 -6.63 -14.81
C GLU A 630 -1.14 -7.94 -14.02
N VAL A 631 -2.16 -8.03 -13.17
CA VAL A 631 -2.50 -9.30 -12.49
C VAL A 631 -2.94 -10.33 -13.53
N ALA A 632 -2.40 -11.54 -13.45
CA ALA A 632 -2.68 -12.59 -14.43
C ALA A 632 -4.16 -12.93 -14.54
N HIS A 633 -4.90 -12.88 -13.42
CA HIS A 633 -6.33 -13.15 -13.42
C HIS A 633 -7.13 -12.44 -12.31
N GLU A 634 -8.43 -12.24 -12.52
CA GLU A 634 -9.34 -11.55 -11.58
C GLU A 634 -9.59 -12.37 -10.32
N ALA A 635 -9.49 -13.69 -10.42
CA ALA A 635 -9.63 -14.54 -9.25
C ALA A 635 -8.60 -14.21 -8.16
N LEU A 636 -7.43 -13.68 -8.52
CA LEU A 636 -6.47 -13.19 -7.52
C LEU A 636 -7.00 -11.97 -6.79
N THR A 637 -7.68 -11.04 -7.46
CA THR A 637 -8.25 -9.84 -6.80
C THR A 637 -9.50 -10.21 -5.98
N GLN A 638 -10.30 -11.16 -6.45
CA GLN A 638 -11.55 -11.56 -5.79
C GLN A 638 -11.36 -12.57 -4.65
N HIS A 639 -10.48 -13.56 -4.78
CA HIS A 639 -10.41 -14.69 -3.84
C HIS A 639 -9.14 -14.72 -2.98
N TRP A 640 -8.06 -14.02 -3.34
CA TRP A 640 -6.85 -13.99 -2.52
C TRP A 640 -7.06 -13.13 -1.26
N GLY A 641 -7.23 -13.80 -0.11
CA GLY A 641 -7.54 -13.14 1.16
C GLY A 641 -6.50 -12.12 1.60
N ARG A 642 -5.21 -12.40 1.36
CA ARG A 642 -4.12 -11.46 1.68
C ARG A 642 -4.16 -10.20 0.84
N LEU A 643 -4.38 -10.33 -0.47
CA LEU A 643 -4.49 -9.18 -1.37
C LEU A 643 -5.65 -8.28 -0.98
N ARG A 644 -6.80 -8.84 -0.61
CA ARG A 644 -7.93 -8.06 -0.08
C ARG A 644 -7.58 -7.32 1.20
N ALA A 645 -6.92 -7.98 2.16
CA ALA A 645 -6.48 -7.32 3.39
C ALA A 645 -5.50 -6.16 3.12
N TRP A 646 -4.58 -6.33 2.16
CA TRP A 646 -3.68 -5.26 1.72
C TRP A 646 -4.45 -4.10 1.07
N MET A 647 -5.40 -4.42 0.18
CA MET A 647 -6.24 -3.42 -0.49
C MET A 647 -7.13 -2.66 0.49
N ASP A 648 -7.69 -3.31 1.51
CA ASP A 648 -8.52 -2.65 2.52
C ASP A 648 -7.71 -1.71 3.41
N ALA A 649 -6.47 -2.06 3.75
CA ALA A 649 -5.56 -1.18 4.49
C ALA A 649 -5.14 0.06 3.68
N ASP A 650 -5.00 -0.07 2.35
CA ASP A 650 -4.49 0.98 1.46
C ASP A 650 -5.60 1.69 0.63
N ARG A 651 -6.88 1.33 0.83
CA ARG A 651 -8.01 1.77 -0.02
C ARG A 651 -8.11 3.29 -0.13
N ALA A 652 -7.98 4.01 0.99
CA ALA A 652 -8.08 5.47 1.04
C ALA A 652 -6.97 6.16 0.22
N PHE A 653 -5.74 5.65 0.32
CA PHE A 653 -4.59 6.16 -0.43
C PHE A 653 -4.74 5.88 -1.93
N ARG A 654 -5.20 4.68 -2.32
CA ARG A 654 -5.35 4.30 -3.73
C ARG A 654 -6.46 5.05 -4.46
N ILE A 655 -7.62 5.27 -3.83
CA ILE A 655 -8.68 6.10 -4.40
C ILE A 655 -8.16 7.53 -4.64
N TRP A 656 -7.40 8.07 -3.70
CA TRP A 656 -6.78 9.39 -3.84
C TRP A 656 -5.74 9.42 -4.96
N GLN A 657 -4.83 8.44 -5.04
CA GLN A 657 -3.78 8.39 -6.06
C GLN A 657 -4.35 8.23 -7.48
N GLU A 658 -5.42 7.46 -7.66
CA GLU A 658 -6.11 7.35 -8.95
C GLU A 658 -6.72 8.68 -9.40
N ARG A 659 -7.35 9.43 -8.48
CA ARG A 659 -7.86 10.78 -8.76
C ARG A 659 -6.72 11.74 -9.13
N LEU A 660 -5.59 11.67 -8.42
CA LEU A 660 -4.38 12.44 -8.73
C LEU A 660 -3.87 12.17 -10.15
N ARG A 661 -3.78 10.89 -10.55
CA ARG A 661 -3.31 10.48 -11.88
C ARG A 661 -4.23 10.92 -13.01
N ALA A 662 -5.54 10.99 -12.76
CA ALA A 662 -6.47 11.55 -13.74
C ALA A 662 -6.17 13.04 -13.98
N THR A 663 -5.93 13.81 -12.92
CA THR A 663 -5.61 15.25 -13.02
C THR A 663 -4.21 15.48 -13.61
N LEU A 664 -3.24 14.61 -13.29
CA LEU A 664 -1.90 14.64 -13.88
C LEU A 664 -1.94 14.49 -15.40
N ARG A 665 -2.73 13.52 -15.91
CA ARG A 665 -2.87 13.29 -17.35
C ARG A 665 -3.50 14.48 -18.08
N GLU A 666 -4.49 15.13 -17.47
CA GLU A 666 -5.07 16.37 -18.01
C GLU A 666 -4.02 17.50 -18.08
N TRP A 667 -3.15 17.60 -17.08
CA TRP A 667 -2.06 18.57 -17.08
C TRP A 667 -1.01 18.28 -18.17
N GLU A 668 -0.59 17.03 -18.33
CA GLU A 668 0.40 16.64 -19.34
C GLU A 668 -0.12 16.82 -20.77
N THR A 669 -1.36 16.40 -21.03
CA THR A 669 -2.00 16.54 -22.34
C THR A 669 -2.33 17.99 -22.69
N GLY A 670 -2.58 18.84 -21.69
CA GLY A 670 -2.79 20.27 -21.85
C GLY A 670 -1.51 21.11 -21.98
N GLU A 671 -0.40 20.55 -22.47
CA GLU A 671 0.92 21.22 -22.54
C GLU A 671 1.41 21.81 -21.19
N ARG A 672 1.07 21.16 -20.08
CA ARG A 672 1.34 21.63 -18.71
C ARG A 672 0.64 22.94 -18.35
N ASP A 673 -0.59 23.14 -18.82
CA ASP A 673 -1.43 24.29 -18.46
C ASP A 673 -1.52 24.48 -16.93
N GLU A 674 -1.18 25.68 -16.45
CA GLU A 674 -1.32 26.04 -15.04
C GLU A 674 -2.76 25.88 -14.53
N GLY A 675 -3.74 25.90 -15.42
CA GLY A 675 -5.15 25.58 -15.21
C GLY A 675 -5.40 24.27 -14.46
N ALA A 676 -4.71 23.21 -14.87
CA ALA A 676 -4.93 21.83 -14.42
C ALA A 676 -4.15 21.42 -13.15
N LEU A 677 -3.24 22.27 -12.67
CA LEU A 677 -2.48 22.01 -11.43
C LEU A 677 -3.39 21.99 -10.18
N LEU A 678 -3.04 21.13 -9.21
CA LEU A 678 -3.73 21.00 -7.92
C LEU A 678 -3.76 22.33 -7.15
N ARG A 679 -4.89 22.63 -6.49
CA ARG A 679 -5.10 23.87 -5.73
C ARG A 679 -5.94 23.63 -4.47
N GLY A 680 -5.69 24.40 -3.41
CA GLY A 680 -6.52 24.37 -2.20
C GLY A 680 -6.45 23.02 -1.49
N ARG A 681 -7.61 22.46 -1.13
CA ARG A 681 -7.72 21.20 -0.38
C ARG A 681 -7.05 20.00 -1.09
N PRO A 682 -7.26 19.76 -2.40
CA PRO A 682 -6.52 18.70 -3.13
C PRO A 682 -5.00 18.80 -3.06
N LEU A 683 -4.43 20.02 -3.06
CA LEU A 683 -2.98 20.22 -2.96
C LEU A 683 -2.48 19.93 -1.54
N ALA A 684 -3.20 20.41 -0.51
CA ALA A 684 -2.83 20.15 0.89
C ALA A 684 -2.91 18.66 1.24
N GLN A 685 -3.92 17.95 0.73
CA GLN A 685 -4.02 16.51 0.88
C GLN A 685 -2.86 15.78 0.17
N ALA A 686 -2.45 16.27 -1.00
CA ALA A 686 -1.29 15.71 -1.72
C ALA A 686 0.04 15.93 -0.98
N GLU A 687 0.21 17.08 -0.34
CA GLU A 687 1.38 17.37 0.53
C GLU A 687 1.45 16.41 1.73
N SER A 688 0.31 16.07 2.35
CA SER A 688 0.24 15.10 3.45
C SER A 688 0.68 13.70 3.03
N TRP A 689 0.13 13.20 1.91
CA TRP A 689 0.50 11.88 1.39
C TRP A 689 1.93 11.82 0.89
N LEU A 690 2.46 12.92 0.34
CA LEU A 690 3.86 13.03 -0.04
C LEU A 690 4.80 12.89 1.16
N ALA A 691 4.44 13.47 2.32
CA ALA A 691 5.25 13.39 3.53
C ALA A 691 5.24 11.98 4.17
N GLU A 692 4.10 11.27 4.13
CA GLU A 692 3.95 9.95 4.73
C GLU A 692 4.45 8.80 3.85
N ARG A 693 4.25 8.91 2.52
CA ARG A 693 4.44 7.79 1.56
C ARG A 693 5.22 8.16 0.30
N GLU A 694 6.25 8.99 0.44
CA GLU A 694 7.07 9.49 -0.68
C GLU A 694 7.54 8.40 -1.66
N ARG A 695 7.95 7.23 -1.14
CA ARG A 695 8.49 6.12 -1.94
C ARG A 695 7.47 5.39 -2.81
N GLU A 696 6.18 5.62 -2.61
CA GLU A 696 5.10 5.00 -3.38
C GLU A 696 4.53 5.92 -4.47
N LEU A 697 5.05 7.15 -4.58
CA LEU A 697 4.68 8.14 -5.61
C LEU A 697 5.73 8.16 -6.73
N SER A 698 5.27 8.21 -7.97
CA SER A 698 6.16 8.31 -9.14
C SER A 698 6.89 9.66 -9.18
N GLU A 699 7.97 9.75 -9.95
CA GLU A 699 8.67 11.04 -10.15
C GLU A 699 7.74 12.09 -10.79
N ALA A 700 6.91 11.69 -11.77
CA ALA A 700 5.92 12.56 -12.39
C ALA A 700 4.84 13.06 -11.40
N GLU A 701 4.39 12.20 -10.48
CA GLU A 701 3.43 12.58 -9.43
C GLU A 701 4.03 13.61 -8.46
N ARG A 702 5.29 13.39 -8.05
CA ARG A 702 6.03 14.32 -7.17
C ARG A 702 6.24 15.66 -7.86
N ASP A 703 6.65 15.65 -9.12
CA ASP A 703 6.82 16.86 -9.93
C ASP A 703 5.52 17.64 -10.10
N PHE A 704 4.39 16.95 -10.28
CA PHE A 704 3.08 17.58 -10.40
C PHE A 704 2.61 18.23 -9.10
N ILE A 705 2.80 17.55 -7.97
CA ILE A 705 2.52 18.11 -6.64
C ILE A 705 3.42 19.35 -6.42
N GLN A 706 4.71 19.22 -6.71
CA GLN A 706 5.69 20.30 -6.55
C GLN A 706 5.38 21.49 -7.48
N ALA A 707 4.92 21.25 -8.70
CA ALA A 707 4.46 22.29 -9.61
C ALA A 707 3.23 23.03 -9.07
N GLY A 708 2.30 22.31 -8.43
CA GLY A 708 1.16 22.89 -7.70
C GLY A 708 1.58 23.77 -6.53
N VAL A 709 2.54 23.31 -5.72
CA VAL A 709 3.16 24.09 -4.63
C VAL A 709 3.83 25.36 -5.17
N THR A 710 4.64 25.22 -6.21
CA THR A 710 5.35 26.34 -6.84
C THR A 710 4.38 27.36 -7.44
N LEU A 711 3.27 26.90 -8.04
CA LEU A 711 2.22 27.78 -8.54
C LEU A 711 1.50 28.51 -7.40
N ARG A 712 1.22 27.84 -6.27
CA ARG A 712 0.65 28.47 -5.07
C ARG A 712 1.55 29.60 -4.58
N GLU A 713 2.85 29.34 -4.44
CA GLU A 713 3.84 30.34 -4.02
C GLU A 713 3.94 31.51 -4.99
N ARG A 714 4.03 31.24 -6.30
CA ARG A 714 4.06 32.30 -7.33
C ARG A 714 2.79 33.13 -7.33
N ARG A 715 1.62 32.50 -7.24
CA ARG A 715 0.33 33.22 -7.18
C ARG A 715 0.18 34.00 -5.89
N GLN A 716 0.70 33.50 -4.78
CA GLN A 716 0.73 34.24 -3.52
C GLN A 716 1.62 35.48 -3.65
N ALA A 717 2.82 35.33 -4.22
CA ALA A 717 3.71 36.45 -4.52
C ALA A 717 3.11 37.43 -5.55
N GLU A 718 2.40 36.95 -6.57
CA GLU A 718 1.72 37.80 -7.55
C GLU A 718 0.50 38.49 -6.96
N ARG A 719 -0.30 37.81 -6.13
CA ARG A 719 -1.41 38.42 -5.38
C ARG A 719 -0.88 39.47 -4.43
N GLU A 720 0.27 39.26 -3.80
CA GLU A 720 0.94 40.28 -3.00
C GLU A 720 1.42 41.45 -3.85
N ARG A 721 2.01 41.20 -5.02
CA ARG A 721 2.45 42.27 -5.95
C ARG A 721 1.27 43.04 -6.55
N ARG A 722 0.20 42.35 -6.94
CA ARG A 722 -1.05 42.94 -7.43
C ARG A 722 -1.74 43.67 -6.30
N ARG A 723 -1.89 43.09 -5.11
CA ARG A 723 -2.40 43.78 -3.91
C ARG A 723 -1.57 45.02 -3.62
N ARG A 724 -0.23 44.97 -3.66
CA ARG A 724 0.63 46.17 -3.53
C ARG A 724 0.37 47.19 -4.63
N ARG A 725 0.25 46.80 -5.91
CA ARG A 725 -0.02 47.71 -7.04
C ARG A 725 -1.43 48.26 -7.06
N THR A 726 -2.45 47.47 -6.73
CA THR A 726 -3.85 47.85 -6.62
C THR A 726 -4.06 48.69 -5.38
N ILE A 727 -3.38 48.41 -4.26
CA ILE A 727 -3.30 49.31 -3.10
C ILE A 727 -2.63 50.63 -3.51
N LEU A 728 -1.54 50.62 -4.28
CA LEU A 728 -0.90 51.85 -4.75
C LEU A 728 -1.74 52.64 -5.76
N ALA A 729 -2.47 51.96 -6.66
CA ALA A 729 -3.32 52.57 -7.68
C ALA A 729 -4.67 53.04 -7.11
N LEU A 730 -5.27 52.26 -6.20
CA LEU A 730 -6.40 52.70 -5.38
C LEU A 730 -5.97 53.81 -4.44
N ALA A 731 -4.79 53.77 -3.82
CA ALA A 731 -4.26 54.89 -3.05
C ALA A 731 -4.06 56.13 -3.94
N GLY A 732 -3.58 55.99 -5.18
CA GLY A 732 -3.44 57.11 -6.12
C GLY A 732 -4.78 57.71 -6.57
N GLY A 733 -5.76 56.87 -6.94
CA GLY A 733 -7.10 57.32 -7.35
C GLY A 733 -7.94 57.83 -6.18
N LEU A 734 -7.82 57.17 -5.02
CA LEU A 734 -8.43 57.60 -3.77
C LEU A 734 -7.80 58.91 -3.31
N VAL A 735 -6.48 59.14 -3.43
CA VAL A 735 -5.86 60.45 -3.10
C VAL A 735 -6.40 61.59 -3.98
N ILE A 736 -6.68 61.37 -5.26
CA ILE A 736 -7.22 62.43 -6.14
C ILE A 736 -8.70 62.72 -5.82
N ALA A 737 -9.51 61.67 -5.63
CA ALA A 737 -10.91 61.81 -5.22
C ALA A 737 -11.05 62.36 -3.80
N ILE A 738 -10.15 61.96 -2.90
CA ILE A 738 -9.99 62.48 -1.55
C ILE A 738 -9.55 63.93 -1.62
N VAL A 739 -8.62 64.38 -2.48
CA VAL A 739 -8.23 65.81 -2.54
C VAL A 739 -9.39 66.71 -2.97
N LEU A 740 -10.21 66.28 -3.94
CA LEU A 740 -11.38 67.03 -4.38
C LEU A 740 -12.53 66.98 -3.36
N ALA A 741 -12.75 65.85 -2.69
CA ALA A 741 -13.72 65.71 -1.61
C ALA A 741 -13.26 66.38 -0.31
N ILE A 742 -11.95 66.39 0.00
CA ILE A 742 -11.31 67.06 1.12
C ILE A 742 -11.37 68.57 0.92
N PHE A 743 -11.24 69.11 -0.29
CA PHE A 743 -11.37 70.56 -0.47
C PHE A 743 -12.81 71.04 -0.18
N ALA A 744 -13.82 70.27 -0.60
CA ALA A 744 -15.24 70.57 -0.35
C ALA A 744 -15.69 70.23 1.09
N PHE A 745 -15.15 69.17 1.68
CA PHE A 745 -15.46 68.71 3.05
C PHE A 745 -14.65 69.46 4.10
N ASN A 746 -13.35 69.78 3.89
CA ASN A 746 -12.57 70.58 4.84
C ASN A 746 -13.17 71.96 5.05
N ALA A 747 -13.69 72.63 4.02
CA ALA A 747 -14.32 73.95 4.21
C ALA A 747 -15.55 73.92 5.13
N ARG A 748 -16.24 72.76 5.24
CA ARG A 748 -17.44 72.58 6.09
C ARG A 748 -17.14 71.87 7.41
N ALA A 749 -16.18 70.95 7.40
CA ALA A 749 -15.72 70.19 8.55
C ALA A 749 -14.75 70.98 9.43
N THR A 750 -13.95 71.94 8.91
CA THR A 750 -13.13 72.81 9.78
C THR A 750 -14.01 73.64 10.70
N ALA A 751 -15.09 74.23 10.19
CA ALA A 751 -16.03 75.01 11.00
C ALA A 751 -16.77 74.18 12.08
N GLN A 752 -17.14 72.93 11.78
CA GLN A 752 -17.81 72.05 12.74
C GLN A 752 -16.84 71.37 13.72
N ARG A 753 -15.61 71.07 13.29
CA ARG A 753 -14.54 70.52 14.15
C ARG A 753 -14.01 71.57 15.13
N GLU A 754 -13.83 72.81 14.71
CA GLU A 754 -13.45 73.90 15.63
C GLU A 754 -14.48 74.07 16.74
N ALA A 755 -15.79 74.00 16.43
CA ALA A 755 -16.84 74.09 17.45
C ALA A 755 -16.87 72.87 18.41
N ALA A 756 -16.72 71.65 17.88
CA ALA A 756 -16.74 70.41 18.69
C ALA A 756 -15.47 70.25 19.55
N VAL A 757 -14.30 70.63 19.03
CA VAL A 757 -13.03 70.64 19.78
C VAL A 757 -13.09 71.70 20.88
N ASN A 758 -13.58 72.91 20.58
CA ASN A 758 -13.76 73.94 21.62
C ASN A 758 -14.74 73.50 22.71
N HIS A 759 -15.80 72.78 22.36
CA HIS A 759 -16.74 72.21 23.35
C HIS A 759 -16.07 71.13 24.23
N SER A 760 -15.32 70.20 23.62
CA SER A 760 -14.55 69.18 24.35
C SER A 760 -13.46 69.79 25.25
N LEU A 761 -12.81 70.87 24.82
CA LEU A 761 -11.84 71.60 25.63
C LEU A 761 -12.49 72.35 26.81
N VAL A 762 -13.69 72.91 26.61
CA VAL A 762 -14.47 73.54 27.69
C VAL A 762 -14.92 72.49 28.72
N LEU A 763 -15.38 71.31 28.27
CA LEU A 763 -15.74 70.22 29.17
C LEU A 763 -14.53 69.67 29.93
N ALA A 764 -13.37 69.54 29.27
CA ALA A 764 -12.12 69.16 29.93
C ALA A 764 -11.67 70.21 30.97
N ALA A 765 -11.77 71.51 30.64
CA ALA A 765 -11.45 72.58 31.59
C ALA A 765 -12.41 72.60 32.79
N ASN A 766 -13.71 72.36 32.55
CA ASN A 766 -14.72 72.25 33.60
C ASN A 766 -14.50 71.00 34.46
N ALA A 767 -14.07 69.89 33.86
CA ALA A 767 -13.70 68.68 34.56
C ALA A 767 -12.50 68.92 35.49
N GLN A 768 -11.48 69.64 35.02
CA GLN A 768 -10.33 70.03 35.85
C GLN A 768 -10.73 70.98 36.98
N GLN A 769 -11.62 71.94 36.71
CA GLN A 769 -12.13 72.85 37.74
C GLN A 769 -13.00 72.13 38.78
N ALA A 770 -13.80 71.15 38.38
CA ALA A 770 -14.57 70.29 39.29
C ALA A 770 -13.64 69.41 40.15
N GLN A 771 -12.53 68.93 39.58
CA GLN A 771 -11.47 68.23 40.34
C GLN A 771 -10.86 69.15 41.40
N ASP A 772 -10.47 70.37 41.02
CA ASP A 772 -9.80 71.33 41.91
C ASP A 772 -10.71 71.84 43.04
N THR A 773 -12.04 71.76 42.85
CA THR A 773 -13.06 72.11 43.85
C THR A 773 -13.53 70.93 44.69
N GLY A 774 -13.05 69.72 44.41
CA GLY A 774 -13.33 68.49 45.18
C GLY A 774 -14.61 67.74 44.77
N GLU A 775 -15.25 68.13 43.66
CA GLU A 775 -16.46 67.48 43.11
C GLU A 775 -16.07 66.36 42.15
N THR A 776 -15.56 65.26 42.71
CA THR A 776 -14.87 64.21 41.94
C THR A 776 -15.75 63.46 40.94
N ASP A 777 -17.02 63.21 41.27
CA ASP A 777 -17.96 62.52 40.36
C ASP A 777 -18.33 63.40 39.16
N LEU A 778 -18.50 64.70 39.39
CA LEU A 778 -18.75 65.68 38.34
C LEU A 778 -17.52 65.86 37.45
N ALA A 779 -16.33 65.89 38.04
CA ALA A 779 -15.06 65.93 37.32
C ALA A 779 -14.90 64.72 36.39
N LEU A 780 -15.20 63.51 36.87
CA LEU A 780 -15.10 62.29 36.08
C LEU A 780 -16.17 62.24 34.97
N ALA A 781 -17.42 62.61 35.27
CA ALA A 781 -18.49 62.65 34.27
C ALA A 781 -18.18 63.64 33.13
N LEU A 782 -17.74 64.85 33.46
CA LEU A 782 -17.35 65.87 32.48
C LEU A 782 -16.09 65.44 31.69
N ALA A 783 -15.15 64.74 32.31
CA ALA A 783 -13.96 64.23 31.64
C ALA A 783 -14.27 63.09 30.67
N LEU A 784 -15.19 62.18 31.03
CA LEU A 784 -15.67 61.11 30.16
C LEU A 784 -16.46 61.68 28.97
N GLU A 785 -17.31 62.68 29.22
CA GLU A 785 -18.07 63.35 28.16
C GLU A 785 -17.15 64.17 27.23
N ALA A 786 -16.08 64.78 27.76
CA ALA A 786 -15.07 65.47 26.96
C ALA A 786 -14.30 64.54 25.99
N VAL A 787 -14.22 63.23 26.29
CA VAL A 787 -13.48 62.23 25.51
C VAL A 787 -14.40 61.43 24.58
N SER A 788 -15.72 61.62 24.66
CA SER A 788 -16.73 60.91 23.85
C SER A 788 -16.75 61.25 22.35
N ILE A 789 -15.94 62.23 21.92
CA ILE A 789 -15.83 62.61 20.50
C ILE A 789 -14.82 61.74 19.76
N ASP A 790 -15.05 61.55 18.45
CA ASP A 790 -14.33 60.60 17.58
C ASP A 790 -12.79 60.81 17.53
N GLN A 791 -12.31 62.01 17.88
CA GLN A 791 -10.90 62.34 18.12
C GLN A 791 -10.77 63.40 19.23
N PRO A 792 -10.65 62.99 20.50
CA PRO A 792 -10.62 63.94 21.60
C PRO A 792 -9.26 64.64 21.66
N PRO A 793 -9.24 65.98 21.90
CA PRO A 793 -8.01 66.74 21.97
C PRO A 793 -7.07 66.15 23.03
N PRO A 794 -5.74 66.25 22.84
CA PRO A 794 -4.77 65.68 23.77
C PRO A 794 -4.97 66.17 25.22
N GLU A 795 -5.48 67.39 25.37
CA GLU A 795 -5.82 68.02 26.65
C GLU A 795 -7.02 67.35 27.32
N ALA A 796 -8.08 66.96 26.59
CA ALA A 796 -9.19 66.21 27.17
C ALA A 796 -8.79 64.79 27.59
N ARG A 797 -7.94 64.11 26.79
CA ARG A 797 -7.38 62.80 27.17
C ARG A 797 -6.46 62.90 28.39
N ARG A 798 -5.63 63.95 28.46
CA ARG A 798 -4.78 64.25 29.62
C ARG A 798 -5.62 64.56 30.85
N THR A 799 -6.68 65.33 30.71
CA THR A 799 -7.58 65.69 31.80
C THR A 799 -8.32 64.47 32.32
N LEU A 800 -8.90 63.64 31.45
CA LEU A 800 -9.46 62.34 31.87
C LEU A 800 -8.41 61.46 32.54
N SER A 801 -7.19 61.37 32.02
CA SER A 801 -6.14 60.59 32.68
C SER A 801 -5.69 61.18 34.03
N ALA A 802 -5.67 62.51 34.18
CA ALA A 802 -5.29 63.20 35.40
C ALA A 802 -6.39 63.17 36.46
N ILE A 803 -7.65 63.20 36.02
CA ILE A 803 -8.86 63.10 36.85
C ILE A 803 -9.09 61.65 37.26
N ALA A 804 -8.99 60.68 36.34
CA ALA A 804 -9.12 59.25 36.65
C ALA A 804 -7.96 58.69 37.50
N LEU A 805 -6.78 59.32 37.47
CA LEU A 805 -5.63 59.00 38.34
C LEU A 805 -5.43 60.02 39.48
N GLY A 806 -6.35 60.97 39.62
CA GLY A 806 -6.28 62.04 40.60
C GLY A 806 -6.72 61.61 42.00
N PRO A 807 -6.42 62.41 43.04
CA PRO A 807 -6.90 62.14 44.39
C PRO A 807 -8.43 62.23 44.42
N GLY A 808 -9.10 61.15 44.81
CA GLY A 808 -10.56 61.04 44.96
C GLY A 808 -11.25 60.04 44.01
N THR A 809 -10.71 59.80 42.81
CA THR A 809 -11.23 58.80 41.84
C THR A 809 -10.59 57.43 42.01
N ARG A 810 -9.44 57.38 42.68
CA ARG A 810 -8.79 56.14 43.10
C ARG A 810 -9.15 55.86 44.55
N VAL A 811 -10.08 54.94 44.76
CA VAL A 811 -10.30 54.34 46.09
C VAL A 811 -9.30 53.19 46.23
N VAL A 812 -8.25 53.41 47.03
CA VAL A 812 -7.34 52.33 47.44
C VAL A 812 -7.87 51.73 48.72
N ILE A 813 -8.61 50.64 48.60
CA ILE A 813 -9.10 49.88 49.73
C ILE A 813 -7.96 49.01 50.26
N ARG A 814 -7.63 49.16 51.55
CA ARG A 814 -6.61 48.36 52.24
C ARG A 814 -7.26 47.71 53.44
N GLY A 815 -7.10 46.39 53.57
CA GLY A 815 -7.55 45.69 54.76
C GLY A 815 -7.20 44.21 54.82
N HIS A 816 -6.87 43.58 53.70
CA HIS A 816 -6.22 42.27 53.71
C HIS A 816 -4.78 42.37 54.24
N ASN A 817 -4.34 41.31 54.93
CA ASN A 817 -3.00 41.22 55.51
C ASN A 817 -1.95 40.70 54.51
N ASP A 818 -2.40 40.13 53.39
CA ASP A 818 -1.55 39.51 52.37
C ASP A 818 -2.06 39.82 50.95
N ALA A 819 -1.45 39.20 49.95
CA ALA A 819 -1.77 39.36 48.55
C ALA A 819 -3.24 39.00 48.26
N VAL A 820 -3.94 39.86 47.54
CA VAL A 820 -5.31 39.56 47.10
C VAL A 820 -5.21 38.60 45.92
N LYS A 821 -5.90 37.46 45.96
CA LYS A 821 -5.84 36.47 44.89
C LYS A 821 -7.06 36.50 43.99
N GLY A 822 -8.26 36.74 44.53
CA GLY A 822 -9.48 36.88 43.73
C GLY A 822 -10.22 38.18 44.03
N VAL A 823 -10.81 38.80 43.01
CA VAL A 823 -11.74 39.95 43.14
C VAL A 823 -12.94 39.77 42.23
N ALA A 824 -14.14 40.01 42.78
CA ALA A 824 -15.39 40.05 42.02
C ALA A 824 -16.20 41.31 42.36
N PHE A 825 -16.89 41.86 41.37
CA PHE A 825 -17.76 43.02 41.53
C PHE A 825 -19.22 42.61 41.61
N GLY A 826 -19.98 43.22 42.52
CA GLY A 826 -21.42 43.10 42.55
C GLY A 826 -22.05 43.81 41.35
N ALA A 827 -23.15 43.29 40.82
CA ALA A 827 -23.80 43.80 39.61
C ALA A 827 -24.35 45.25 39.70
N GLY A 828 -24.32 45.88 40.88
CA GLY A 828 -24.64 47.31 41.05
C GLY A 828 -23.42 48.24 40.98
N GLY A 829 -22.19 47.69 40.93
CA GLY A 829 -20.95 48.49 40.97
C GLY A 829 -20.66 49.16 42.32
N GLU A 830 -21.52 48.95 43.32
CA GLU A 830 -21.43 49.57 44.66
C GLU A 830 -20.65 48.68 45.64
N THR A 831 -20.53 47.38 45.37
CA THR A 831 -19.85 46.42 46.23
C THR A 831 -18.84 45.56 45.48
N ALA A 832 -17.79 45.13 46.19
CA ALA A 832 -16.80 44.18 45.69
C ALA A 832 -16.46 43.15 46.76
N LEU A 833 -16.16 41.93 46.32
CA LEU A 833 -15.70 40.85 47.17
C LEU A 833 -14.25 40.53 46.82
N SER A 834 -13.39 40.37 47.82
CA SER A 834 -12.00 40.00 47.60
C SER A 834 -11.54 38.88 48.52
N GLY A 835 -10.76 37.95 47.95
CA GLY A 835 -10.17 36.81 48.62
C GLY A 835 -8.66 36.95 48.79
N SER A 836 -8.16 36.57 49.97
CA SER A 836 -6.74 36.62 50.33
C SER A 836 -6.41 35.54 51.38
N CYS A 837 -5.17 35.56 51.87
CA CYS A 837 -4.77 34.86 53.07
C CYS A 837 -4.83 35.81 54.28
N GLY A 838 -5.55 35.43 55.33
CA GLY A 838 -5.63 36.20 56.57
C GLY A 838 -4.44 35.95 57.51
N LYS A 839 -3.86 34.75 57.46
CA LYS A 839 -2.73 34.37 58.33
C LYS A 839 -1.84 33.30 57.69
N LEU A 840 -0.54 33.56 57.70
CA LEU A 840 0.50 32.60 57.34
C LEU A 840 1.07 31.89 58.59
N ASP A 841 1.52 30.64 58.44
CA ASP A 841 2.36 29.96 59.43
C ASP A 841 3.85 30.36 59.29
N SER A 842 4.71 29.71 60.09
CA SER A 842 6.17 29.97 60.07
C SER A 842 6.85 29.58 58.76
N ASP A 843 6.22 28.69 57.97
CA ASP A 843 6.75 28.16 56.72
C ASP A 843 6.24 28.94 55.51
N GLY A 844 5.36 29.93 55.73
CA GLY A 844 4.77 30.77 54.69
C GLY A 844 3.55 30.14 54.02
N ALA A 845 2.98 29.07 54.58
CA ALA A 845 1.73 28.50 54.10
C ALA A 845 0.53 29.23 54.74
N CYS A 846 -0.53 29.44 53.95
CA CYS A 846 -1.76 30.02 54.46
C CYS A 846 -2.50 29.03 55.35
N VAL A 847 -2.81 29.44 56.58
CA VAL A 847 -3.54 28.62 57.56
C VAL A 847 -4.95 29.14 57.86
N GLN A 848 -5.28 30.33 57.32
CA GLN A 848 -6.61 30.91 57.42
C GLN A 848 -6.87 31.78 56.19
N GLY A 849 -7.83 31.35 55.36
CA GLY A 849 -8.32 32.14 54.24
C GLY A 849 -9.18 33.30 54.72
N GLU A 850 -9.10 34.42 54.02
CA GLU A 850 -9.83 35.63 54.36
C GLU A 850 -10.61 36.13 53.13
N LEU A 851 -11.92 36.32 53.31
CA LEU A 851 -12.81 36.87 52.30
C LEU A 851 -13.47 38.12 52.89
N ILE A 852 -13.45 39.24 52.15
CA ILE A 852 -14.00 40.52 52.61
C ILE A 852 -14.94 41.11 51.55
N LEU A 853 -16.12 41.55 51.98
CA LEU A 853 -17.05 42.36 51.20
C LEU A 853 -16.83 43.83 51.51
N TRP A 854 -16.71 44.63 50.46
CA TRP A 854 -16.45 46.07 50.50
C TRP A 854 -17.61 46.86 49.93
N GLU A 855 -17.82 48.05 50.47
CA GLU A 855 -18.57 49.12 49.81
C GLU A 855 -17.58 50.01 49.04
N LEU A 856 -17.71 50.07 47.72
CA LEU A 856 -16.74 50.75 46.85
C LEU A 856 -16.79 52.27 46.97
N GLY A 857 -17.97 52.84 47.24
CA GLY A 857 -18.15 54.29 47.38
C GLY A 857 -17.47 54.87 48.61
N THR A 858 -17.35 54.09 49.70
CA THR A 858 -16.75 54.54 50.97
C THR A 858 -15.43 53.86 51.28
N GLY A 859 -15.11 52.76 50.59
CA GLY A 859 -13.95 51.92 50.86
C GLY A 859 -14.03 51.17 52.19
N THR A 860 -15.24 51.03 52.77
CA THR A 860 -15.43 50.40 54.07
C THR A 860 -15.59 48.90 53.94
N GLU A 861 -15.02 48.16 54.90
CA GLU A 861 -15.28 46.74 55.10
C GLU A 861 -16.73 46.59 55.60
N LEU A 862 -17.59 46.02 54.76
CA LEU A 862 -18.96 45.71 55.15
C LEU A 862 -19.01 44.44 55.98
N ARG A 863 -18.21 43.43 55.58
CA ARG A 863 -18.28 42.11 56.17
C ARG A 863 -17.06 41.26 55.88
N ARG A 864 -16.70 40.41 56.84
CA ARG A 864 -15.68 39.37 56.72
C ARG A 864 -16.35 38.00 56.75
N PHE A 865 -15.84 37.07 55.94
CA PHE A 865 -16.29 35.68 55.92
C PHE A 865 -15.13 34.78 56.35
N ASP A 866 -15.37 34.01 57.40
CA ASP A 866 -14.39 33.10 57.98
C ASP A 866 -14.85 31.65 57.73
N GLY A 867 -13.98 30.82 57.16
CA GLY A 867 -14.28 29.39 56.95
C GLY A 867 -13.22 28.62 56.15
N HIS A 868 -12.52 29.29 55.24
CA HIS A 868 -11.43 28.66 54.48
C HIS A 868 -10.16 28.52 55.32
N THR A 869 -9.44 27.41 55.12
CA THR A 869 -8.17 27.13 55.81
C THR A 869 -6.94 27.34 54.92
N GLY A 870 -7.12 27.71 53.66
CA GLY A 870 -6.05 28.04 52.70
C GLY A 870 -6.28 29.38 52.01
N TRP A 871 -5.44 29.71 51.02
CA TRP A 871 -5.59 30.92 50.20
C TRP A 871 -6.95 30.94 49.51
N VAL A 872 -7.68 32.05 49.55
CA VAL A 872 -8.90 32.19 48.74
C VAL A 872 -8.49 32.69 47.36
N ASN A 873 -8.40 31.77 46.40
CA ASN A 873 -7.85 32.04 45.07
C ASN A 873 -8.87 32.65 44.12
N ALA A 874 -10.15 32.26 44.27
CA ALA A 874 -11.21 32.55 43.31
C ALA A 874 -12.49 32.98 44.04
N VAL A 875 -13.21 33.95 43.47
CA VAL A 875 -14.43 34.50 44.07
C VAL A 875 -15.39 34.94 42.96
N ALA A 876 -16.67 34.60 43.10
CA ALA A 876 -17.70 35.01 42.14
C ALA A 876 -19.01 35.36 42.85
N PHE A 877 -19.73 36.36 42.34
CA PHE A 877 -21.10 36.64 42.76
C PHE A 877 -22.10 35.83 41.94
N SER A 878 -23.18 35.39 42.60
CA SER A 878 -24.33 34.84 41.90
C SER A 878 -25.09 35.94 41.12
N PRO A 879 -25.69 35.62 39.96
CA PRO A 879 -26.54 36.55 39.22
C PRO A 879 -27.71 37.12 40.04
N ASP A 880 -28.20 36.39 41.05
CA ASP A 880 -29.31 36.80 41.92
C ASP A 880 -28.95 37.85 42.97
N ARG A 881 -27.65 38.19 43.08
CA ARG A 881 -27.09 39.20 44.01
C ARG A 881 -27.22 38.86 45.51
N GLY A 882 -27.77 37.69 45.85
CA GLY A 882 -27.95 37.28 47.25
C GLY A 882 -26.78 36.43 47.78
N THR A 883 -26.07 35.75 46.88
CA THR A 883 -25.04 34.77 47.26
C THR A 883 -23.71 34.99 46.53
N ALA A 884 -22.62 34.49 47.12
CA ALA A 884 -21.29 34.49 46.54
C ALA A 884 -20.59 33.15 46.76
N LEU A 885 -19.74 32.75 45.82
CA LEU A 885 -18.96 31.51 45.86
C LEU A 885 -17.48 31.84 45.99
N SER A 886 -16.78 31.18 46.89
CA SER A 886 -15.32 31.25 46.99
C SER A 886 -14.69 29.88 46.77
N GLY A 887 -13.57 29.85 46.05
CA GLY A 887 -12.69 28.69 45.88
C GLY A 887 -11.34 28.92 46.54
N SER A 888 -10.83 27.92 47.24
CA SER A 888 -9.60 28.05 48.02
C SER A 888 -8.57 26.94 47.76
N GLY A 889 -7.30 27.25 48.07
CA GLY A 889 -6.20 26.31 48.12
C GLY A 889 -6.37 25.16 49.13
N ASP A 890 -7.40 25.20 49.99
CA ASP A 890 -7.80 24.06 50.83
C ASP A 890 -8.59 22.97 50.07
N GLY A 891 -8.89 23.20 48.78
CA GLY A 891 -9.65 22.29 47.92
C GLY A 891 -11.17 22.34 48.12
N LEU A 892 -11.66 23.28 48.91
CA LEU A 892 -13.08 23.48 49.15
C LEU A 892 -13.60 24.69 48.38
N LEU A 893 -14.90 24.64 48.09
CA LEU A 893 -15.66 25.83 47.75
C LEU A 893 -16.69 26.12 48.84
N ILE A 894 -16.99 27.39 49.06
CA ILE A 894 -18.02 27.81 50.02
C ILE A 894 -18.99 28.80 49.37
N LEU A 895 -20.29 28.51 49.47
CA LEU A 895 -21.36 29.44 49.13
C LEU A 895 -21.73 30.25 50.38
N TRP A 896 -21.74 31.56 50.22
CA TRP A 896 -22.01 32.54 51.27
C TRP A 896 -23.29 33.29 51.00
N ASP A 897 -24.01 33.62 52.07
CA ASP A 897 -25.03 34.65 52.02
C ASP A 897 -24.34 36.01 52.16
N VAL A 898 -24.44 36.84 51.12
CA VAL A 898 -23.73 38.12 51.04
C VAL A 898 -24.20 39.09 52.13
N SER A 899 -25.48 39.03 52.50
CA SER A 899 -26.10 39.96 53.44
C SER A 899 -25.76 39.65 54.90
N THR A 900 -25.72 38.36 55.26
CA THR A 900 -25.52 37.89 56.63
C THR A 900 -24.08 37.50 56.93
N GLY A 901 -23.30 37.07 55.92
CA GLY A 901 -21.97 36.50 56.11
C GLY A 901 -21.95 35.03 56.45
N GLU A 902 -23.12 34.39 56.55
CA GLU A 902 -23.19 33.01 56.95
C GLU A 902 -22.80 32.10 55.79
N GLN A 903 -22.08 31.04 56.12
CA GLN A 903 -21.84 29.94 55.21
C GLN A 903 -23.18 29.23 54.95
N ILE A 904 -23.66 29.31 53.71
CA ILE A 904 -24.83 28.56 53.27
C ILE A 904 -24.44 27.10 53.05
N ARG A 905 -23.31 26.88 52.36
CA ARG A 905 -22.92 25.53 51.92
C ARG A 905 -21.42 25.39 51.68
N CYS A 906 -20.91 24.19 51.93
CA CYS A 906 -19.56 23.78 51.53
C CYS A 906 -19.65 22.75 50.40
N PHE A 907 -18.81 22.88 49.37
CA PHE A 907 -18.65 21.91 48.30
C PHE A 907 -17.29 21.26 48.47
N ALA A 908 -17.31 19.97 48.80
CA ALA A 908 -16.12 19.16 48.97
C ALA A 908 -16.04 18.13 47.85
N GLY A 909 -14.95 18.13 47.09
CA GLY A 909 -14.74 17.14 46.02
C GLY A 909 -13.47 17.33 45.20
N HIS A 910 -12.86 18.52 45.20
CA HIS A 910 -11.51 18.67 44.65
C HIS A 910 -10.46 18.12 45.61
N THR A 911 -9.38 17.57 45.06
CA THR A 911 -8.25 17.02 45.85
C THR A 911 -7.02 17.93 45.85
N GLY A 912 -7.07 19.04 45.11
CA GLY A 912 -6.05 20.08 45.04
C GLY A 912 -6.67 21.46 45.23
N GLY A 913 -5.85 22.52 45.18
CA GLY A 913 -6.34 23.89 45.32
C GLY A 913 -7.33 24.25 44.21
N VAL A 914 -8.39 24.99 44.55
CA VAL A 914 -9.33 25.52 43.57
C VAL A 914 -8.79 26.86 43.09
N ASN A 915 -8.54 27.00 41.79
CA ASN A 915 -7.90 28.18 41.21
C ASN A 915 -8.88 29.13 40.54
N SER A 916 -10.03 28.62 40.08
CA SER A 916 -11.04 29.44 39.43
C SER A 916 -12.46 28.91 39.66
N VAL A 917 -13.43 29.80 39.79
CA VAL A 917 -14.85 29.51 39.95
C VAL A 917 -15.72 30.41 39.05
N ALA A 918 -16.79 29.86 38.50
CA ALA A 918 -17.74 30.61 37.67
C ALA A 918 -19.17 30.17 37.94
N PHE A 919 -20.12 31.11 37.96
CA PHE A 919 -21.54 30.81 37.95
C PHE A 919 -22.08 30.71 36.53
N SER A 920 -23.03 29.81 36.32
CA SER A 920 -23.92 29.85 35.16
C SER A 920 -24.83 31.08 35.19
N ALA A 921 -25.28 31.54 34.02
CA ALA A 921 -26.09 32.76 33.90
C ALA A 921 -27.42 32.70 34.67
N ASP A 922 -27.96 31.51 34.93
CA ASP A 922 -29.18 31.30 35.71
C ASP A 922 -28.94 31.14 37.23
N GLY A 923 -27.67 31.12 37.66
CA GLY A 923 -27.25 30.94 39.06
C GLY A 923 -27.51 29.55 39.63
N GLN A 924 -28.00 28.58 38.85
CA GLN A 924 -28.36 27.24 39.35
C GLN A 924 -27.15 26.33 39.46
N THR A 925 -26.15 26.54 38.61
CA THR A 925 -24.92 25.75 38.58
C THR A 925 -23.66 26.61 38.71
N ALA A 926 -22.60 26.03 39.24
CA ALA A 926 -21.28 26.63 39.31
C ALA A 926 -20.21 25.67 38.77
N LEU A 927 -19.19 26.19 38.12
CA LEU A 927 -18.05 25.44 37.61
C LEU A 927 -16.80 25.82 38.39
N SER A 928 -15.96 24.85 38.73
CA SER A 928 -14.68 25.07 39.39
C SER A 928 -13.55 24.36 38.67
N GLY A 929 -12.38 25.01 38.58
CA GLY A 929 -11.12 24.43 38.09
C GLY A 929 -10.09 24.33 39.22
N SER A 930 -9.30 23.26 39.22
CA SER A 930 -8.39 22.94 40.31
C SER A 930 -7.01 22.42 39.85
N ASP A 931 -6.03 22.56 40.74
CA ASP A 931 -4.72 21.90 40.68
C ASP A 931 -4.80 20.37 40.56
N ASP A 932 -5.95 19.75 40.90
CA ASP A 932 -6.18 18.31 40.72
C ASP A 932 -6.39 17.89 39.26
N THR A 933 -6.15 18.80 38.31
CA THR A 933 -6.29 18.65 36.86
C THR A 933 -7.74 18.44 36.38
N THR A 934 -8.73 18.64 37.25
CA THR A 934 -10.14 18.44 36.91
C THR A 934 -10.95 19.73 37.05
N LEU A 935 -12.08 19.74 36.34
CA LEU A 935 -13.14 20.70 36.59
C LEU A 935 -14.34 19.98 37.22
N ILE A 936 -15.11 20.69 38.03
CA ILE A 936 -16.36 20.16 38.59
C ILE A 936 -17.51 21.13 38.37
N LEU A 937 -18.62 20.62 37.82
CA LEU A 937 -19.92 21.28 37.79
C LEU A 937 -20.70 20.93 39.05
N TRP A 938 -21.15 21.94 39.77
CA TRP A 938 -21.87 21.86 41.03
C TRP A 938 -23.30 22.34 40.88
N ASN A 939 -24.20 21.70 41.62
CA ASN A 939 -25.54 22.25 41.84
C ASN A 939 -25.47 23.20 43.04
N VAL A 940 -25.74 24.49 42.81
CA VAL A 940 -25.56 25.53 43.84
C VAL A 940 -26.52 25.32 45.03
N ALA A 941 -27.76 24.93 44.75
CA ALA A 941 -28.79 24.76 45.78
C ALA A 941 -28.51 23.57 46.72
N THR A 942 -28.02 22.45 46.20
CA THR A 942 -27.82 21.20 46.93
C THR A 942 -26.37 20.96 47.38
N GLY A 943 -25.39 21.53 46.69
CA GLY A 943 -23.97 21.26 46.87
C GLY A 943 -23.48 19.95 46.29
N GLU A 944 -24.34 19.24 45.57
CA GLU A 944 -23.93 18.01 44.92
C GLU A 944 -23.07 18.31 43.69
N GLN A 945 -22.03 17.50 43.53
CA GLN A 945 -21.29 17.41 42.28
C GLN A 945 -22.25 16.86 41.20
N ILE A 946 -22.59 17.68 40.21
CA ILE A 946 -23.34 17.24 39.03
C ILE A 946 -22.42 16.44 38.12
N ARG A 947 -21.22 16.97 37.87
CA ARG A 947 -20.28 16.34 36.94
C ARG A 947 -18.83 16.73 37.22
N ARG A 948 -17.92 15.80 36.94
CA ARG A 948 -16.48 16.06 36.87
C ARG A 948 -16.00 15.94 35.42
N PHE A 949 -15.25 16.93 34.96
CA PHE A 949 -14.63 16.96 33.64
C PHE A 949 -13.16 16.55 33.79
N GLN A 950 -12.76 15.52 33.04
CA GLN A 950 -11.41 15.00 33.06
C GLN A 950 -10.78 15.11 31.68
N GLY A 951 -9.52 15.56 31.63
CA GLY A 951 -8.70 15.46 30.43
C GLY A 951 -7.70 16.59 30.22
N HIS A 952 -7.59 17.55 31.14
CA HIS A 952 -6.34 18.27 31.32
C HIS A 952 -5.30 17.38 32.00
N THR A 953 -4.03 17.65 31.73
CA THR A 953 -2.87 16.92 32.30
C THR A 953 -2.05 17.77 33.28
N GLY A 954 -2.43 19.04 33.46
CA GLY A 954 -1.90 19.99 34.43
C GLY A 954 -3.03 20.67 35.20
N GLY A 955 -2.68 21.52 36.16
CA GLY A 955 -3.64 22.28 36.97
C GLY A 955 -4.50 23.20 36.12
N VAL A 956 -5.80 23.29 36.43
CA VAL A 956 -6.73 24.15 35.70
C VAL A 956 -6.74 25.52 36.36
N ASN A 957 -6.20 26.52 35.68
CA ASN A 957 -5.99 27.87 36.22
C ASN A 957 -7.19 28.78 36.06
N SER A 958 -7.98 28.59 34.99
CA SER A 958 -9.08 29.50 34.66
C SER A 958 -10.22 28.76 34.00
N VAL A 959 -11.46 29.09 34.39
CA VAL A 959 -12.69 28.51 33.85
C VAL A 959 -13.71 29.60 33.51
N ALA A 960 -14.50 29.40 32.45
CA ALA A 960 -15.56 30.31 32.05
C ALA A 960 -16.77 29.56 31.46
N PHE A 961 -17.97 30.10 31.64
CA PHE A 961 -19.18 29.65 30.94
C PHE A 961 -19.44 30.47 29.68
N SER A 962 -20.02 29.85 28.65
CA SER A 962 -20.66 30.60 27.57
C SER A 962 -21.91 31.31 28.06
N ALA A 963 -22.32 32.38 27.37
CA ALA A 963 -23.48 33.18 27.75
C ALA A 963 -24.80 32.38 27.80
N ASP A 964 -24.90 31.30 27.02
CA ASP A 964 -26.04 30.38 27.00
C ASP A 964 -25.96 29.24 28.03
N GLY A 965 -24.84 29.13 28.75
CA GLY A 965 -24.57 28.09 29.75
C GLY A 965 -24.40 26.68 29.18
N GLN A 966 -24.39 26.50 27.85
CA GLN A 966 -24.28 25.18 27.23
C GLN A 966 -22.85 24.68 27.15
N THR A 967 -21.88 25.59 27.09
CA THR A 967 -20.46 25.25 26.98
C THR A 967 -19.63 25.90 28.08
N ALA A 968 -18.50 25.28 28.38
CA ALA A 968 -17.51 25.79 29.32
C ALA A 968 -16.13 25.78 28.68
N LEU A 969 -15.31 26.77 29.02
CA LEU A 969 -13.93 26.90 28.56
C LEU A 969 -12.99 26.76 29.75
N SER A 970 -11.88 26.06 29.56
CA SER A 970 -10.84 25.90 30.56
C SER A 970 -9.45 26.16 29.99
N GLY A 971 -8.58 26.79 30.79
CA GLY A 971 -7.15 26.94 30.52
C GLY A 971 -6.31 26.32 31.63
N SER A 972 -5.18 25.72 31.25
CA SER A 972 -4.41 24.82 32.12
C SER A 972 -2.90 25.03 32.00
N ASP A 973 -2.19 24.57 33.04
CA ASP A 973 -0.73 24.41 33.09
C ASP A 973 -0.20 23.47 32.00
N ASP A 974 -1.04 22.60 31.45
CA ASP A 974 -0.66 21.73 30.32
C ASP A 974 -0.54 22.46 28.98
N THR A 975 -0.56 23.79 29.00
CA THR A 975 -0.45 24.69 27.86
C THR A 975 -1.62 24.60 26.87
N THR A 976 -2.70 23.90 27.24
CA THR A 976 -3.88 23.73 26.37
C THR A 976 -5.12 24.44 26.92
N LEU A 977 -6.04 24.71 26.00
CA LEU A 977 -7.39 25.14 26.29
C LEU A 977 -8.36 24.03 25.92
N ILE A 978 -9.45 23.87 26.65
CA ILE A 978 -10.51 22.91 26.30
C ILE A 978 -11.87 23.57 26.39
N LEU A 979 -12.66 23.42 25.31
CA LEU A 979 -14.09 23.70 25.26
C LEU A 979 -14.85 22.41 25.58
N TRP A 980 -15.75 22.49 26.55
CA TRP A 980 -16.52 21.39 27.09
C TRP A 980 -18.01 21.59 26.84
N ASP A 981 -18.71 20.48 26.63
CA ASP A 981 -20.16 20.44 26.71
C ASP A 981 -20.57 20.29 28.18
N VAL A 982 -21.29 21.28 28.71
CA VAL A 982 -21.70 21.31 30.14
C VAL A 982 -22.69 20.18 30.44
N SER A 983 -23.52 19.82 29.47
CA SER A 983 -24.62 18.86 29.61
C SER A 983 -24.18 17.40 29.51
N THR A 984 -23.10 17.09 28.78
CA THR A 984 -22.55 15.73 28.64
C THR A 984 -21.26 15.52 29.44
N GLY A 985 -20.43 16.54 29.61
CA GLY A 985 -19.09 16.41 30.18
C GLY A 985 -17.99 16.16 29.16
N GLU A 986 -18.35 16.06 27.88
CA GLU A 986 -17.42 15.71 26.83
C GLU A 986 -16.60 16.92 26.39
N GLN A 987 -15.38 16.65 25.94
CA GLN A 987 -14.55 17.64 25.28
C GLN A 987 -15.12 17.89 23.88
N ILE A 988 -15.60 19.11 23.64
CA ILE A 988 -16.01 19.55 22.30
C ILE A 988 -14.76 19.82 21.46
N ARG A 989 -13.77 20.50 22.06
CA ARG A 989 -12.56 20.92 21.34
C ARG A 989 -11.40 21.18 22.28
N ARG A 990 -10.20 20.80 21.85
CA ARG A 990 -8.94 21.21 22.45
C ARG A 990 -8.26 22.24 21.55
N PHE A 991 -7.79 23.34 22.11
CA PHE A 991 -7.01 24.35 21.40
C PHE A 991 -5.57 24.26 21.86
N GLU A 992 -4.67 24.10 20.89
CA GLU A 992 -3.24 23.97 21.09
C GLU A 992 -2.54 25.16 20.44
N GLY A 993 -1.52 25.70 21.11
CA GLY A 993 -0.69 26.76 20.55
C GLY A 993 0.02 27.63 21.58
N HIS A 994 -0.50 27.72 22.80
CA HIS A 994 0.27 28.28 23.91
C HIS A 994 1.46 27.35 24.22
N ILE A 995 2.61 27.94 24.53
CA ILE A 995 3.85 27.19 24.82
C ILE A 995 4.23 27.16 26.30
N ASN A 996 3.53 27.95 27.13
CA ASN A 996 3.63 27.98 28.59
C ASN A 996 2.20 27.85 29.18
N GLU A 997 2.09 27.90 30.50
CA GLU A 997 0.83 27.81 31.24
C GLU A 997 -0.20 28.81 30.71
N VAL A 998 -1.45 28.35 30.58
CA VAL A 998 -2.57 29.24 30.26
C VAL A 998 -3.17 29.73 31.56
N GLU A 999 -3.06 31.04 31.77
CA GLU A 999 -3.39 31.71 33.03
C GLU A 999 -4.83 32.23 33.05
N GLY A 1000 -5.38 32.60 31.89
CA GLY A 1000 -6.70 33.23 31.80
C GLY A 1000 -7.45 32.89 30.53
N VAL A 1001 -8.77 32.72 30.65
CA VAL A 1001 -9.68 32.47 29.53
C VAL A 1001 -10.97 33.29 29.67
N VAL A 1002 -11.52 33.77 28.54
CA VAL A 1002 -12.87 34.35 28.50
C VAL A 1002 -13.54 34.11 27.16
N PHE A 1003 -14.86 33.92 27.19
CA PHE A 1003 -15.68 33.98 25.99
C PHE A 1003 -15.87 35.41 25.52
N HIS A 1004 -15.81 35.62 24.21
CA HIS A 1004 -16.27 36.87 23.64
C HIS A 1004 -17.80 36.92 23.60
N PRO A 1005 -18.45 38.07 23.86
CA PRO A 1005 -19.92 38.21 23.81
C PRO A 1005 -20.56 37.90 22.45
N ASP A 1006 -19.77 37.72 21.40
CA ASP A 1006 -20.26 37.35 20.06
C ASP A 1006 -20.67 35.86 19.97
N GLY A 1007 -20.29 35.05 20.97
CA GLY A 1007 -20.55 33.61 21.01
C GLY A 1007 -19.75 32.80 19.98
N ARG A 1008 -18.82 33.42 19.25
CA ARG A 1008 -18.03 32.78 18.18
C ARG A 1008 -16.55 32.74 18.49
N THR A 1009 -16.08 33.68 19.30
CA THR A 1009 -14.66 33.80 19.61
C THR A 1009 -14.39 33.74 21.11
N MET A 1010 -13.13 33.50 21.46
CA MET A 1010 -12.64 33.50 22.84
C MET A 1010 -11.26 34.16 22.90
N LEU A 1011 -10.89 34.67 24.08
CA LEU A 1011 -9.56 35.20 24.36
C LEU A 1011 -8.87 34.37 25.45
N SER A 1012 -7.57 34.17 25.30
CA SER A 1012 -6.72 33.54 26.30
C SER A 1012 -5.42 34.31 26.53
N THR A 1013 -4.90 34.19 27.75
CA THR A 1013 -3.57 34.68 28.13
C THR A 1013 -2.73 33.53 28.67
N GLY A 1014 -1.53 33.43 28.13
CA GLY A 1014 -0.47 32.49 28.49
C GLY A 1014 0.81 32.96 27.82
N ASP A 1015 1.95 32.32 28.02
CA ASP A 1015 3.19 32.52 27.24
C ASP A 1015 3.59 33.97 26.83
N HIS A 1016 3.31 34.95 27.70
CA HIS A 1016 3.47 36.38 27.42
C HIS A 1016 2.65 36.89 26.23
N THR A 1017 1.59 36.20 25.83
CA THR A 1017 0.70 36.59 24.75
C THR A 1017 -0.75 36.74 25.18
N LEU A 1018 -1.48 37.56 24.43
CA LEU A 1018 -2.94 37.54 24.35
C LEU A 1018 -3.31 36.95 22.98
N ARG A 1019 -4.16 35.93 22.98
CA ARG A 1019 -4.60 35.25 21.76
C ARG A 1019 -6.11 35.27 21.62
N LEU A 1020 -6.57 35.43 20.39
CA LEU A 1020 -7.97 35.38 19.98
C LEU A 1020 -8.18 34.12 19.15
N TRP A 1021 -9.16 33.31 19.51
CA TRP A 1021 -9.44 32.03 18.87
C TRP A 1021 -10.87 31.97 18.35
N ASP A 1022 -11.04 31.20 17.29
CA ASP A 1022 -12.34 30.84 16.75
C ASP A 1022 -12.84 29.53 17.40
N LEU A 1023 -14.04 29.56 17.99
CA LEU A 1023 -14.61 28.41 18.70
C LEU A 1023 -15.06 27.28 17.76
N GLU A 1024 -15.43 27.62 16.52
CA GLU A 1024 -15.94 26.65 15.52
C GLU A 1024 -14.80 25.95 14.78
N THR A 1025 -13.73 26.69 14.44
CA THR A 1025 -12.59 26.12 13.71
C THR A 1025 -11.47 25.65 14.62
N GLY A 1026 -11.37 26.18 15.85
CA GLY A 1026 -10.23 25.92 16.74
C GLY A 1026 -8.96 26.65 16.36
N GLU A 1027 -9.00 27.52 15.36
CA GLU A 1027 -7.83 28.23 14.87
C GLU A 1027 -7.60 29.53 15.66
N GLU A 1028 -6.32 29.86 15.85
CA GLU A 1028 -5.90 31.18 16.33
C GLU A 1028 -6.16 32.23 15.24
N ILE A 1029 -6.95 33.26 15.55
CA ILE A 1029 -7.28 34.36 14.65
C ILE A 1029 -6.21 35.46 14.73
N ARG A 1030 -5.83 35.83 15.96
CA ARG A 1030 -4.84 36.90 16.24
C ARG A 1030 -4.06 36.58 17.50
N GLN A 1031 -2.82 37.04 17.55
CA GLN A 1031 -2.01 37.05 18.75
C GLN A 1031 -1.30 38.40 18.93
N GLN A 1032 -0.99 38.72 20.18
CA GLN A 1032 -0.18 39.87 20.55
C GLN A 1032 0.78 39.46 21.66
N HIS A 1033 2.08 39.69 21.45
CA HIS A 1033 3.11 39.41 22.43
C HIS A 1033 3.38 40.63 23.33
N PHE A 1034 3.72 40.36 24.58
CA PHE A 1034 4.09 41.30 25.62
C PHE A 1034 5.36 40.84 26.34
N GLY A 1035 5.97 41.71 27.15
CA GLY A 1035 7.22 41.39 27.86
C GLY A 1035 7.07 40.53 29.12
N SER A 1036 5.84 40.27 29.56
CA SER A 1036 5.50 39.44 30.72
C SER A 1036 4.11 38.81 30.53
N THR A 1037 3.78 37.75 31.27
CA THR A 1037 2.50 37.02 31.12
C THR A 1037 1.39 37.76 31.88
N PRO A 1038 0.31 38.16 31.21
CA PRO A 1038 -0.91 38.54 31.91
C PRO A 1038 -1.47 37.31 32.62
N THR A 1039 -1.67 37.40 33.93
CA THR A 1039 -2.19 36.28 34.75
C THR A 1039 -3.72 36.27 34.79
N TRP A 1040 -4.38 37.32 34.29
CA TRP A 1040 -5.83 37.42 34.20
C TRP A 1040 -6.26 38.31 33.04
N LEU A 1041 -7.50 38.11 32.58
CA LEU A 1041 -8.12 38.92 31.55
C LEU A 1041 -9.64 39.02 31.79
N VAL A 1042 -10.24 40.14 31.40
CA VAL A 1042 -11.69 40.39 31.44
C VAL A 1042 -12.11 41.15 30.19
N ILE A 1043 -13.26 40.81 29.63
CA ILE A 1043 -13.81 41.51 28.47
C ILE A 1043 -14.91 42.50 28.89
N SER A 1044 -14.98 43.63 28.21
CA SER A 1044 -16.07 44.58 28.41
C SER A 1044 -17.41 44.00 27.93
N PRO A 1045 -18.55 44.39 28.52
CA PRO A 1045 -19.87 43.84 28.16
C PRO A 1045 -20.24 44.10 26.69
N ASP A 1046 -19.73 45.18 26.10
CA ASP A 1046 -19.92 45.53 24.69
C ASP A 1046 -19.03 44.72 23.72
N GLY A 1047 -18.12 43.89 24.25
CA GLY A 1047 -17.18 43.07 23.48
C GLY A 1047 -16.07 43.87 22.78
N ARG A 1048 -15.95 45.18 22.99
CA ARG A 1048 -15.00 46.01 22.23
C ARG A 1048 -13.62 46.05 22.84
N THR A 1049 -13.52 45.91 24.16
CA THR A 1049 -12.26 46.07 24.89
C THR A 1049 -12.00 44.91 25.82
N VAL A 1050 -10.72 44.57 25.99
CA VAL A 1050 -10.25 43.61 26.99
C VAL A 1050 -9.30 44.33 27.95
N LEU A 1051 -9.49 44.07 29.23
CA LEU A 1051 -8.59 44.47 30.30
C LEU A 1051 -7.81 43.25 30.74
N PHE A 1052 -6.49 43.36 30.80
CA PHE A 1052 -5.64 42.26 31.31
C PHE A 1052 -4.47 42.82 32.12
N GLY A 1053 -3.97 41.99 33.02
CA GLY A 1053 -2.90 42.35 33.95
C GLY A 1053 -2.27 41.13 34.61
N GLY A 1054 -1.28 41.34 35.46
CA GLY A 1054 -0.60 40.26 36.16
C GLY A 1054 0.62 40.73 36.96
N ILE A 1055 1.31 39.78 37.58
CA ILE A 1055 2.46 40.06 38.45
C ILE A 1055 3.59 40.68 37.62
N GLY A 1056 4.04 41.87 38.02
CA GLY A 1056 5.07 42.62 37.27
C GLY A 1056 4.62 43.07 35.87
N PHE A 1057 3.32 43.05 35.60
CA PHE A 1057 2.71 43.47 34.34
C PHE A 1057 1.89 44.76 34.55
N ASP A 1058 1.88 45.65 33.56
CA ASP A 1058 1.03 46.85 33.63
C ASP A 1058 -0.43 46.48 33.34
N VAL A 1059 -1.39 46.98 34.13
CA VAL A 1059 -2.81 46.80 33.77
C VAL A 1059 -3.09 47.56 32.47
N ARG A 1060 -3.50 46.84 31.41
CA ARG A 1060 -3.66 47.39 30.05
C ARG A 1060 -5.06 47.19 29.53
N LEU A 1061 -5.58 48.24 28.89
CA LEU A 1061 -6.81 48.22 28.13
C LEU A 1061 -6.48 48.08 26.64
N TRP A 1062 -7.11 47.12 25.99
CA TRP A 1062 -6.86 46.76 24.60
C TRP A 1062 -8.15 46.71 23.79
N ASP A 1063 -8.12 47.26 22.59
CA ASP A 1063 -9.24 47.27 21.64
C ASP A 1063 -9.21 45.98 20.82
N ILE A 1064 -10.26 45.18 20.92
CA ILE A 1064 -10.35 43.86 20.29
C ILE A 1064 -10.57 43.99 18.78
N GLU A 1065 -11.46 44.91 18.36
CA GLU A 1065 -11.78 45.12 16.95
C GLU A 1065 -10.54 45.56 16.15
N ARG A 1066 -9.84 46.56 16.69
CA ARG A 1066 -8.66 47.17 16.06
C ARG A 1066 -7.35 46.45 16.40
N TRP A 1067 -7.37 45.56 17.40
CA TRP A 1067 -6.20 44.83 17.90
C TRP A 1067 -5.04 45.76 18.26
N GLN A 1068 -5.32 46.77 19.09
CA GLN A 1068 -4.33 47.76 19.51
C GLN A 1068 -4.52 48.18 20.97
N GLY A 1069 -3.41 48.54 21.61
CA GLY A 1069 -3.44 49.08 22.98
C GLY A 1069 -4.12 50.44 23.03
N VAL A 1070 -5.12 50.59 23.90
CA VAL A 1070 -5.84 51.84 24.12
C VAL A 1070 -5.10 52.68 25.16
N GLN A 1071 -4.78 52.07 26.31
CA GLN A 1071 -4.19 52.75 27.45
C GLN A 1071 -3.56 51.77 28.44
N THR A 1072 -2.49 52.20 29.09
CA THR A 1072 -1.95 51.56 30.29
C THR A 1072 -2.51 52.27 31.52
N LEU A 1073 -3.26 51.56 32.36
CA LEU A 1073 -4.00 52.12 33.51
C LEU A 1073 -3.16 52.18 34.79
N LEU A 1074 -2.29 51.19 35.03
CA LEU A 1074 -1.42 51.12 36.22
C LEU A 1074 -0.05 50.56 35.84
N GLY A 1075 1.03 51.22 36.28
CA GLY A 1075 2.41 50.78 36.05
C GLY A 1075 2.88 49.72 37.04
N GLY A 1076 3.58 48.69 36.56
CA GLY A 1076 3.91 47.40 37.21
C GLY A 1076 4.74 47.37 38.51
N ARG A 1077 4.57 48.32 39.43
CA ARG A 1077 5.22 48.31 40.77
C ARG A 1077 4.27 48.06 41.96
N HIS A 1078 2.96 47.87 41.74
CA HIS A 1078 1.97 47.83 42.82
C HIS A 1078 0.87 46.75 42.67
N VAL A 1079 1.06 45.76 41.79
CA VAL A 1079 0.08 44.67 41.59
C VAL A 1079 0.82 43.35 41.80
N ASP A 1080 0.80 42.84 43.03
CA ASP A 1080 1.56 41.66 43.43
C ASP A 1080 0.80 40.34 43.21
N SER A 1081 -0.53 40.40 43.11
CA SER A 1081 -1.40 39.40 42.48
C SER A 1081 -2.82 39.97 42.54
N VAL A 1082 -3.62 39.80 41.49
CA VAL A 1082 -5.09 39.88 41.54
C VAL A 1082 -5.56 39.01 40.38
N LEU A 1083 -6.44 38.04 40.59
CA LEU A 1083 -7.24 37.41 39.54
C LEU A 1083 -8.60 38.10 39.52
N PHE A 1084 -9.01 38.58 38.35
CA PHE A 1084 -10.37 39.07 38.13
C PHE A 1084 -11.15 37.95 37.45
N GLU A 1085 -12.19 37.45 38.10
CA GLU A 1085 -13.07 36.46 37.49
C GLU A 1085 -14.23 37.15 36.80
N SER A 1086 -14.54 36.66 35.59
CA SER A 1086 -15.65 37.19 34.81
C SER A 1086 -16.96 36.92 35.52
N ALA A 1087 -17.53 37.94 36.17
CA ALA A 1087 -18.97 38.04 36.22
C ALA A 1087 -19.43 38.30 34.78
N ALA A 1088 -20.34 37.49 34.26
CA ALA A 1088 -21.15 37.92 33.13
C ALA A 1088 -21.87 39.20 33.59
N ILE A 1089 -21.29 40.35 33.26
CA ILE A 1089 -21.91 41.65 33.49
C ILE A 1089 -23.08 41.69 32.50
N SER A 1090 -24.25 41.29 32.99
CA SER A 1090 -25.52 41.69 32.42
C SER A 1090 -25.54 43.24 32.40
N PRO A 1091 -26.04 43.85 31.30
CA PRO A 1091 -25.69 45.20 30.83
C PRO A 1091 -25.74 46.34 31.85
#